data_AF-A0A521JPH9-F1
#
_entry.id   AF-A0A521JPH9-F1
#
_cell.length_a   1.000
_cell.length_b   1.000
_cell.length_c   1.000
_cell.angle_alpha   90.00
_cell.angle_beta   90.00
_cell.angle_gamma   90.00
#
_symmetry.space_group_name_H-M   'P 1'
#
loop_
_entity.id
_entity.type
_entity.pdbx_description
1 polymer ?
#
loop_
_entity_poly.entity_id
_entity_poly.type
_entity_poly.pdbx_seq_one_letter_code
_entity_poly.pdbx_strand_id
1 'polypeptide(L)'
;IRGHTLGHYLAAISQAYATTKDEKLCNDIEYIIDELSDAQLDNGYLFASGEYLFDNVENNKPAWVPWYTMHKIFEGIILAYEVTDSRKAYSIMSRLADWVYNRSSRWDEKLNLQVLKVEYGGMNDCLYDVYSHTGKKEHLKAAEKFDEIALFKALYEGKDILNDLHANTTIPKFVGAMKRYMVLDECDGFYLDACEKFWDIVVDHHTYITGGNSEWEHFGPPDILDAERTNCNCETCNTYNMLKLAKGLFQITGKKKYLDFYDNTLTNAILSSQNPETGMTMYFQPMATGYFKVYSTPYDKFWCCTGTGMENFTKLNDAIYYLVNASDGLEITVGRYISSEAFFQDIPLRLKVDADYPAREDCIITILDVEDNKFFALKLRVPDWCQGLYKVDVNGMDGGIREEDGFIYIDRKWNKNDIVNLKLKMAVTYKRLVDNPDAVAFKYGPVVLSAGLGMEDMEESRTGVDVTIPTRNMDIKDYLFIKNLTVDEWLSGIRNHLVQKRASLEFVLNNTDEDERLVFKPHYKQHKERYGIYFNLFDKNSKSYQSYLEEKEIKRELDLMTIDLLPVGNDQYELQHEVKGEKTFSDTWNGYKCRGANPEGYFSYKMKVNSKGINELRMMLAREGHPLDYEIYVDDELLTSGTTLGGWPPKIYEEKVAIGENMIKGKEEVTIKFVNKSDKAPLKLYGQLRMTNTNT
;
A
#
# COMPACT_ATOMS: atom_id res chain seq x y z
N ILE A 1 2.58 -8.84 17.61
CA ILE A 1 1.13 -9.13 17.81
C ILE A 1 0.96 -10.66 17.81
N ARG A 2 0.59 -11.32 18.91
CA ARG A 2 0.49 -12.81 18.92
C ARG A 2 -0.87 -13.25 18.39
N GLY A 3 -0.94 -14.26 17.53
CA GLY A 3 -2.19 -14.87 17.04
C GLY A 3 -2.68 -14.36 15.67
N HIS A 4 -2.43 -13.11 15.29
CA HIS A 4 -2.97 -12.55 14.04
C HIS A 4 -2.52 -13.31 12.79
N THR A 5 -1.25 -13.75 12.73
CA THR A 5 -0.72 -14.50 11.59
C THR A 5 -1.41 -15.85 11.44
N LEU A 6 -1.76 -16.55 12.54
CA LEU A 6 -2.48 -17.82 12.47
C LEU A 6 -3.87 -17.63 11.85
N GLY A 7 -4.56 -16.54 12.22
CA GLY A 7 -5.85 -16.18 11.62
C GLY A 7 -5.75 -15.98 10.09
N HIS A 8 -4.76 -15.18 9.65
CA HIS A 8 -4.47 -14.99 8.22
C HIS A 8 -4.07 -16.28 7.51
N TYR A 9 -3.25 -17.12 8.14
CA TYR A 9 -2.82 -18.39 7.57
C TYR A 9 -4.01 -19.33 7.37
N LEU A 10 -4.89 -19.45 8.38
CA LEU A 10 -6.11 -20.25 8.29
C LEU A 10 -7.04 -19.73 7.17
N ALA A 11 -7.18 -18.41 7.04
CA ALA A 11 -7.91 -17.79 5.94
C ALA A 11 -7.31 -18.15 4.57
N ALA A 12 -5.99 -18.02 4.41
CA ALA A 12 -5.29 -18.30 3.16
C ALA A 12 -5.41 -19.78 2.75
N ILE A 13 -5.15 -20.73 3.67
CA ILE A 13 -5.26 -22.16 3.33
C ILE A 13 -6.71 -22.58 3.06
N SER A 14 -7.69 -21.95 3.70
CA SER A 14 -9.12 -22.18 3.42
C SER A 14 -9.50 -21.69 2.02
N GLN A 15 -9.05 -20.49 1.63
CA GLN A 15 -9.22 -19.95 0.28
C GLN A 15 -8.54 -20.84 -0.78
N ALA A 16 -7.31 -21.29 -0.50
CA ALA A 16 -6.59 -22.20 -1.38
C ALA A 16 -7.35 -23.53 -1.55
N TYR A 17 -7.80 -24.14 -0.44
CA TYR A 17 -8.58 -25.37 -0.46
C TYR A 17 -9.90 -25.21 -1.23
N ALA A 18 -10.58 -24.08 -1.12
CA ALA A 18 -11.80 -23.79 -1.87
C ALA A 18 -11.61 -23.96 -3.38
N THR A 19 -10.41 -23.61 -3.88
CA THR A 19 -10.07 -23.65 -5.31
C THR A 19 -9.40 -24.95 -5.73
N THR A 20 -8.44 -25.47 -4.95
CA THR A 20 -7.61 -26.61 -5.35
C THR A 20 -8.19 -27.96 -4.93
N LYS A 21 -9.01 -27.98 -3.86
CA LYS A 21 -9.49 -29.19 -3.20
C LYS A 21 -8.36 -30.14 -2.77
N ASP A 22 -7.19 -29.59 -2.45
CA ASP A 22 -6.03 -30.34 -1.97
C ASP A 22 -6.31 -30.93 -0.56
N GLU A 23 -6.25 -32.27 -0.45
CA GLU A 23 -6.50 -32.98 0.81
C GLU A 23 -5.53 -32.59 1.94
N LYS A 24 -4.27 -32.22 1.62
CA LYS A 24 -3.32 -31.78 2.63
C LYS A 24 -3.79 -30.47 3.28
N LEU A 25 -4.29 -29.52 2.49
CA LEU A 25 -4.83 -28.27 3.02
C LEU A 25 -6.05 -28.52 3.89
N CYS A 26 -6.93 -29.44 3.49
CA CYS A 26 -8.07 -29.86 4.31
C CYS A 26 -7.61 -30.40 5.68
N ASN A 27 -6.64 -31.31 5.70
CA ASN A 27 -6.09 -31.86 6.94
C ASN A 27 -5.43 -30.79 7.82
N ASP A 28 -4.71 -29.84 7.21
CA ASP A 28 -4.09 -28.72 7.91
C ASP A 28 -5.16 -27.79 8.55
N ILE A 29 -6.26 -27.52 7.84
CA ILE A 29 -7.42 -26.76 8.36
C ILE A 29 -8.05 -27.49 9.54
N GLU A 30 -8.38 -28.78 9.38
CA GLU A 30 -9.00 -29.59 10.43
C GLU A 30 -8.12 -29.68 11.68
N TYR A 31 -6.81 -29.86 11.52
CA TYR A 31 -5.86 -29.84 12.61
C TYR A 31 -5.89 -28.52 13.38
N ILE A 32 -5.84 -27.39 12.68
CA ILE A 32 -5.90 -26.07 13.32
C ILE A 32 -7.23 -25.88 14.06
N ILE A 33 -8.36 -26.26 13.45
CA ILE A 33 -9.68 -26.15 14.10
C ILE A 33 -9.76 -27.02 15.35
N ASP A 34 -9.18 -28.22 15.35
CA ASP A 34 -9.13 -29.10 16.51
C ASP A 34 -8.32 -28.48 17.66
N GLU A 35 -7.12 -27.97 17.37
CA GLU A 35 -6.28 -27.30 18.39
C GLU A 35 -6.93 -26.00 18.91
N LEU A 36 -7.60 -25.22 18.05
CA LEU A 36 -8.36 -24.04 18.48
C LEU A 36 -9.57 -24.41 19.33
N SER A 37 -10.24 -25.53 19.04
CA SER A 37 -11.34 -26.06 19.84
C SER A 37 -10.86 -26.41 21.25
N ASP A 38 -9.72 -27.09 21.36
CA ASP A 38 -9.12 -27.50 22.64
C ASP A 38 -8.59 -26.30 23.44
N ALA A 39 -8.13 -25.24 22.75
CA ALA A 39 -7.65 -24.02 23.37
C ALA A 39 -8.77 -23.04 23.81
N GLN A 40 -10.00 -23.16 23.27
CA GLN A 40 -11.10 -22.25 23.58
C GLN A 40 -11.60 -22.46 25.02
N LEU A 41 -11.63 -21.39 25.80
CA LEU A 41 -12.07 -21.42 27.20
C LEU A 41 -13.58 -21.68 27.31
N ASP A 42 -14.04 -22.13 28.48
CA ASP A 42 -15.45 -22.41 28.76
C ASP A 42 -16.38 -21.23 28.45
N ASN A 43 -15.93 -20.00 28.74
CA ASN A 43 -16.67 -18.76 28.47
C ASN A 43 -16.69 -18.35 26.99
N GLY A 44 -16.07 -19.13 26.09
CA GLY A 44 -15.99 -18.88 24.65
C GLY A 44 -14.76 -18.10 24.21
N TYR A 45 -13.94 -17.58 25.15
CA TYR A 45 -12.74 -16.83 24.82
C TYR A 45 -11.69 -17.69 24.11
N LEU A 46 -11.16 -17.18 23.01
CA LEU A 46 -10.09 -17.80 22.23
C LEU A 46 -9.13 -16.71 21.75
N PHE A 47 -7.94 -16.66 22.33
CA PHE A 47 -6.93 -15.67 21.97
C PHE A 47 -5.55 -16.11 22.50
N ALA A 48 -4.48 -15.70 21.83
CA ALA A 48 -3.10 -16.07 22.19
C ALA A 48 -2.52 -15.32 23.41
N SER A 49 -3.37 -14.67 24.21
CA SER A 49 -3.03 -13.86 25.40
C SER A 49 -4.28 -13.75 26.30
N GLY A 50 -4.12 -13.35 27.56
CA GLY A 50 -5.25 -13.21 28.49
C GLY A 50 -6.16 -12.02 28.17
N GLU A 51 -7.37 -12.03 28.76
CA GLU A 51 -8.40 -10.99 28.56
C GLU A 51 -7.95 -9.57 28.96
N TYR A 52 -6.89 -9.44 29.77
CA TYR A 52 -6.35 -8.16 30.23
C TYR A 52 -5.98 -7.19 29.10
N LEU A 53 -5.68 -7.68 27.89
CA LEU A 53 -5.43 -6.80 26.73
C LEU A 53 -6.68 -6.03 26.33
N PHE A 54 -7.85 -6.69 26.38
CA PHE A 54 -9.14 -6.05 26.14
C PHE A 54 -9.52 -5.15 27.31
N ASP A 55 -9.24 -5.57 28.55
CA ASP A 55 -9.42 -4.71 29.73
C ASP A 55 -8.58 -3.43 29.61
N ASN A 56 -7.35 -3.52 29.10
CA ASN A 56 -6.49 -2.36 28.90
C ASN A 56 -7.09 -1.37 27.91
N VAL A 57 -7.63 -1.83 26.77
CA VAL A 57 -8.34 -0.95 25.82
C VAL A 57 -9.52 -0.25 26.48
N GLU A 58 -10.32 -0.99 27.25
CA GLU A 58 -11.49 -0.46 27.96
C GLU A 58 -11.13 0.49 29.12
N ASN A 59 -9.90 0.43 29.63
CA ASN A 59 -9.40 1.30 30.69
C ASN A 59 -8.39 2.35 30.20
N ASN A 60 -8.31 2.58 28.88
CA ASN A 60 -7.39 3.53 28.25
C ASN A 60 -5.90 3.31 28.65
N LYS A 61 -5.51 2.04 28.76
CA LYS A 61 -4.14 1.59 29.02
C LYS A 61 -3.51 1.04 27.74
N PRO A 62 -2.17 1.06 27.61
CA PRO A 62 -1.50 0.49 26.44
C PRO A 62 -1.88 -0.96 26.17
N ALA A 63 -2.30 -1.24 24.94
CA ALA A 63 -2.58 -2.57 24.43
C ALA A 63 -2.29 -2.59 22.93
N TRP A 64 -1.66 -3.67 22.44
CA TRP A 64 -1.32 -3.78 21.02
C TRP A 64 -2.46 -4.46 20.25
N VAL A 65 -3.39 -3.63 19.77
CA VAL A 65 -4.48 -3.93 18.80
C VAL A 65 -5.17 -5.31 18.97
N PRO A 66 -5.71 -5.63 20.16
CA PRO A 66 -6.29 -6.95 20.43
C PRO A 66 -7.54 -7.23 19.58
N TRP A 67 -8.36 -6.22 19.28
CA TRP A 67 -9.54 -6.38 18.43
C TRP A 67 -9.17 -6.64 16.97
N TYR A 68 -8.10 -6.01 16.43
CA TYR A 68 -7.56 -6.37 15.11
C TYR A 68 -7.19 -7.85 15.02
N THR A 69 -6.54 -8.36 16.07
CA THR A 69 -6.12 -9.77 16.13
C THR A 69 -7.32 -10.70 16.21
N MET A 70 -8.33 -10.33 17.02
CA MET A 70 -9.58 -11.07 17.15
C MET A 70 -10.29 -11.17 15.79
N HIS A 71 -10.34 -10.08 15.04
CA HIS A 71 -10.87 -10.06 13.67
C HIS A 71 -10.19 -11.11 12.77
N LYS A 72 -8.85 -11.21 12.78
CA LYS A 72 -8.14 -12.20 11.95
C LYS A 72 -8.43 -13.64 12.36
N ILE A 73 -8.60 -13.89 13.66
CA ILE A 73 -8.99 -15.21 14.17
C ILE A 73 -10.41 -15.55 13.67
N PHE A 74 -11.36 -14.61 13.75
CA PHE A 74 -12.70 -14.81 13.18
C PHE A 74 -12.66 -15.08 11.68
N GLU A 75 -12.00 -14.24 10.89
CA GLU A 75 -11.93 -14.38 9.43
C GLU A 75 -11.40 -15.77 9.01
N GLY A 76 -10.33 -16.25 9.67
CA GLY A 76 -9.82 -17.60 9.46
C GLY A 76 -10.82 -18.70 9.78
N ILE A 77 -11.50 -18.63 10.94
CA ILE A 77 -12.47 -19.65 11.37
C ILE A 77 -13.72 -19.65 10.48
N ILE A 78 -14.21 -18.47 10.08
CA ILE A 78 -15.35 -18.31 9.18
C ILE A 78 -15.05 -19.00 7.85
N LEU A 79 -13.91 -18.68 7.22
CA LEU A 79 -13.52 -19.30 5.95
C LEU A 79 -13.29 -20.81 6.08
N ALA A 80 -12.70 -21.26 7.18
CA ALA A 80 -12.55 -22.69 7.46
C ALA A 80 -13.92 -23.39 7.57
N TYR A 81 -14.90 -22.77 8.24
CA TYR A 81 -16.26 -23.28 8.31
C TYR A 81 -16.91 -23.36 6.93
N GLU A 82 -16.83 -22.29 6.13
CA GLU A 82 -17.46 -22.21 4.79
C GLU A 82 -16.95 -23.28 3.81
N VAL A 83 -15.69 -23.71 3.93
CA VAL A 83 -15.11 -24.69 3.00
C VAL A 83 -15.16 -26.14 3.49
N THR A 84 -15.42 -26.36 4.79
CA THR A 84 -15.42 -27.71 5.41
C THR A 84 -16.77 -28.13 6.02
N ASP A 85 -17.69 -27.19 6.23
CA ASP A 85 -18.91 -27.38 7.04
C ASP A 85 -18.63 -27.94 8.45
N SER A 86 -17.44 -27.68 9.00
CA SER A 86 -17.01 -28.22 10.29
C SER A 86 -17.88 -27.71 11.44
N ARG A 87 -18.57 -28.63 12.12
CA ARG A 87 -19.35 -28.34 13.34
C ARG A 87 -18.48 -27.78 14.47
N LYS A 88 -17.20 -28.17 14.54
CA LYS A 88 -16.25 -27.60 15.51
C LYS A 88 -15.95 -26.14 15.17
N ALA A 89 -15.64 -25.83 13.91
CA ALA A 89 -15.41 -24.45 13.47
C ALA A 89 -16.63 -23.55 13.76
N TYR A 90 -17.84 -24.00 13.42
CA TYR A 90 -19.09 -23.30 13.76
C TYR A 90 -19.23 -23.05 15.27
N SER A 91 -18.99 -24.07 16.09
CA SER A 91 -19.07 -23.97 17.56
C SER A 91 -18.07 -22.95 18.11
N ILE A 92 -16.81 -23.00 17.66
CA ILE A 92 -15.76 -22.05 18.08
C ILE A 92 -16.18 -20.63 17.72
N MET A 93 -16.53 -20.40 16.46
CA MET A 93 -16.96 -19.10 15.94
C MET A 93 -18.14 -18.54 16.73
N SER A 94 -19.21 -19.33 16.93
CA SER A 94 -20.39 -18.87 17.64
C SER A 94 -20.08 -18.56 19.11
N ARG A 95 -19.33 -19.41 19.82
CA ARG A 95 -19.01 -19.18 21.24
C ARG A 95 -18.09 -17.99 21.43
N LEU A 96 -17.18 -17.76 20.49
CA LEU A 96 -16.32 -16.59 20.49
C LEU A 96 -17.14 -15.31 20.27
N ALA A 97 -18.12 -15.33 19.36
CA ALA A 97 -19.04 -14.21 19.17
C ALA A 97 -19.96 -13.98 20.39
N ASP A 98 -20.41 -15.05 21.07
CA ASP A 98 -21.13 -14.94 22.34
C ASP A 98 -20.25 -14.24 23.42
N TRP A 99 -18.94 -14.56 23.48
CA TRP A 99 -18.00 -13.85 24.36
C TRP A 99 -17.87 -12.37 24.00
N VAL A 100 -17.72 -12.04 22.71
CA VAL A 100 -17.66 -10.63 22.25
C VAL A 100 -18.93 -9.89 22.59
N TYR A 101 -20.11 -10.49 22.39
CA TYR A 101 -21.39 -9.89 22.78
C TYR A 101 -21.48 -9.65 24.29
N ASN A 102 -21.16 -10.66 25.10
CA ASN A 102 -21.20 -10.55 26.56
C ASN A 102 -20.31 -9.43 27.07
N ARG A 103 -19.22 -9.13 26.37
CA ARG A 103 -18.33 -8.00 26.66
C ARG A 103 -18.88 -6.67 26.16
N SER A 104 -19.12 -6.57 24.85
CA SER A 104 -19.50 -5.32 24.16
C SER A 104 -20.89 -4.79 24.52
N SER A 105 -21.81 -5.66 24.93
CA SER A 105 -23.14 -5.26 25.41
C SER A 105 -23.11 -4.41 26.68
N ARG A 106 -22.02 -4.45 27.45
CA ARG A 106 -21.82 -3.63 28.66
C ARG A 106 -21.23 -2.25 28.37
N TRP A 107 -20.82 -1.96 27.13
CA TRP A 107 -20.25 -0.67 26.78
C TRP A 107 -21.35 0.38 26.66
N ASP A 108 -21.24 1.41 27.50
CA ASP A 108 -21.92 2.68 27.27
C ASP A 108 -21.29 3.42 26.07
N GLU A 109 -21.90 4.52 25.65
CA GLU A 109 -21.44 5.30 24.49
C GLU A 109 -19.99 5.77 24.64
N LYS A 110 -19.61 6.24 25.84
CA LYS A 110 -18.26 6.74 26.12
C LYS A 110 -17.22 5.64 26.01
N LEU A 111 -17.48 4.49 26.63
CA LEU A 111 -16.58 3.34 26.59
C LEU A 111 -16.49 2.77 25.18
N ASN A 112 -17.62 2.70 24.46
CA ASN A 112 -17.62 2.24 23.08
C ASN A 112 -16.74 3.12 22.19
N LEU A 113 -16.91 4.45 22.22
CA LEU A 113 -16.04 5.39 21.49
C LEU A 113 -14.57 5.27 21.91
N GLN A 114 -14.28 4.97 23.18
CA GLN A 114 -12.91 4.72 23.62
C GLN A 114 -12.33 3.45 23.00
N VAL A 115 -13.09 2.37 22.96
CA VAL A 115 -12.66 1.11 22.34
C VAL A 115 -12.38 1.31 20.85
N LEU A 116 -13.24 2.04 20.13
CA LEU A 116 -13.12 2.26 18.68
C LEU A 116 -11.92 3.17 18.28
N LYS A 117 -11.31 3.88 19.24
CA LYS A 117 -10.06 4.62 19.01
C LYS A 117 -8.84 3.70 18.83
N VAL A 118 -8.89 2.49 19.39
CA VAL A 118 -7.84 1.49 19.20
C VAL A 118 -8.22 0.64 17.99
N GLU A 119 -7.27 0.38 17.10
CA GLU A 119 -7.52 -0.42 15.91
C GLU A 119 -8.21 -1.76 16.23
N TYR A 120 -9.33 -1.97 15.56
CA TYR A 120 -10.14 -3.19 15.65
C TYR A 120 -10.23 -3.94 14.32
N GLY A 121 -9.47 -3.52 13.29
CA GLY A 121 -9.61 -4.06 11.94
C GLY A 121 -11.08 -3.99 11.46
N GLY A 122 -11.58 -5.07 10.86
CA GLY A 122 -12.98 -5.26 10.48
C GLY A 122 -13.73 -6.14 11.47
N MET A 123 -13.70 -5.83 12.77
CA MET A 123 -14.55 -6.56 13.73
C MET A 123 -16.05 -6.48 13.36
N ASN A 124 -16.49 -5.37 12.78
CA ASN A 124 -17.85 -5.27 12.23
C ASN A 124 -18.02 -6.19 11.02
N ASP A 125 -17.09 -6.20 10.05
CA ASP A 125 -17.07 -7.13 8.90
C ASP A 125 -17.25 -8.58 9.34
N CYS A 126 -16.35 -9.10 10.18
CA CYS A 126 -16.41 -10.51 10.56
C CYS A 126 -17.62 -10.84 11.44
N LEU A 127 -18.10 -9.95 12.32
CA LEU A 127 -19.25 -10.24 13.16
C LEU A 127 -20.58 -10.22 12.37
N TYR A 128 -20.70 -9.41 11.33
CA TYR A 128 -21.83 -9.50 10.41
C TYR A 128 -21.81 -10.84 9.63
N ASP A 129 -20.64 -11.32 9.21
CA ASP A 129 -20.50 -12.67 8.63
C ASP A 129 -20.86 -13.77 9.64
N VAL A 130 -20.42 -13.66 10.90
CA VAL A 130 -20.86 -14.62 11.93
C VAL A 130 -22.38 -14.57 12.09
N TYR A 131 -22.99 -13.39 12.08
CA TYR A 131 -24.44 -13.25 12.16
C TYR A 131 -25.17 -13.91 10.98
N SER A 132 -24.67 -13.78 9.74
CA SER A 132 -25.29 -14.45 8.58
C SER A 132 -25.27 -15.97 8.69
N HIS A 133 -24.26 -16.54 9.36
CA HIS A 133 -24.17 -17.98 9.60
C HIS A 133 -25.00 -18.47 10.79
N THR A 134 -25.11 -17.69 11.87
CA THR A 134 -25.77 -18.16 13.11
C THR A 134 -27.20 -17.69 13.29
N GLY A 135 -27.60 -16.56 12.68
CA GLY A 135 -28.89 -15.91 12.89
C GLY A 135 -29.12 -15.35 14.31
N LYS A 136 -28.13 -15.40 15.20
CA LYS A 136 -28.27 -14.96 16.60
C LYS A 136 -28.27 -13.43 16.70
N LYS A 137 -29.31 -12.85 17.31
CA LYS A 137 -29.44 -11.39 17.49
C LYS A 137 -28.34 -10.79 18.36
N GLU A 138 -27.77 -11.58 19.26
CA GLU A 138 -26.62 -11.24 20.10
C GLU A 138 -25.39 -10.91 19.25
N HIS A 139 -25.14 -11.69 18.19
CA HIS A 139 -24.00 -11.49 17.30
C HIS A 139 -24.19 -10.21 16.46
N LEU A 140 -25.41 -9.97 15.97
CA LEU A 140 -25.77 -8.72 15.30
C LEU A 140 -25.51 -7.49 16.20
N LYS A 141 -25.98 -7.54 17.45
CA LYS A 141 -25.75 -6.46 18.43
C LYS A 141 -24.27 -6.25 18.74
N ALA A 142 -23.47 -7.32 18.73
CA ALA A 142 -22.03 -7.22 18.89
C ALA A 142 -21.39 -6.52 17.68
N ALA A 143 -21.79 -6.88 16.45
CA ALA A 143 -21.30 -6.24 15.23
C ALA A 143 -21.59 -4.72 15.22
N GLU A 144 -22.81 -4.33 15.62
CA GLU A 144 -23.24 -2.94 15.71
C GLU A 144 -22.39 -2.08 16.65
N LYS A 145 -21.81 -2.68 17.70
CA LYS A 145 -20.89 -1.98 18.61
C LYS A 145 -19.57 -1.60 17.94
N PHE A 146 -19.23 -2.17 16.79
CA PHE A 146 -18.02 -1.86 16.04
C PHE A 146 -18.26 -0.95 14.83
N ASP A 147 -19.48 -0.47 14.63
CA ASP A 147 -19.78 0.54 13.61
C ASP A 147 -19.45 1.95 14.12
N GLU A 148 -18.51 2.62 13.44
CA GLU A 148 -18.09 3.97 13.79
C GLU A 148 -18.92 5.02 13.06
N ILE A 149 -20.17 5.19 13.50
CA ILE A 149 -21.17 6.02 12.83
C ILE A 149 -20.71 7.46 12.59
N ALA A 150 -19.93 8.05 13.51
CA ALA A 150 -19.41 9.40 13.35
C ALA A 150 -18.45 9.53 12.15
N LEU A 151 -17.57 8.54 11.95
CA LEU A 151 -16.67 8.46 10.80
C LEU A 151 -17.47 8.27 9.50
N PHE A 152 -18.40 7.30 9.49
CA PHE A 152 -19.23 7.01 8.31
C PHE A 152 -20.03 8.23 7.88
N LYS A 153 -20.63 8.95 8.85
CA LYS A 153 -21.42 10.14 8.58
C LYS A 153 -20.59 11.29 8.02
N ALA A 154 -19.38 11.51 8.53
CA ALA A 154 -18.49 12.56 8.02
C ALA A 154 -18.19 12.36 6.53
N LEU A 155 -17.84 11.12 6.13
CA LEU A 155 -17.53 10.82 4.74
C LEU A 155 -18.78 10.76 3.84
N TYR A 156 -19.91 10.28 4.36
CA TYR A 156 -21.21 10.37 3.68
C TYR A 156 -21.58 11.82 3.34
N GLU A 157 -21.31 12.76 4.24
CA GLU A 157 -21.50 14.20 4.03
C GLU A 157 -20.44 14.82 3.09
N GLY A 158 -19.51 14.03 2.54
CA GLY A 158 -18.46 14.48 1.63
C GLY A 158 -17.32 15.23 2.32
N LYS A 159 -17.20 15.15 3.65
CA LYS A 159 -16.10 15.79 4.40
C LYS A 159 -14.93 14.83 4.47
N ASP A 160 -13.91 15.07 3.66
CA ASP A 160 -12.66 14.32 3.77
C ASP A 160 -11.96 14.66 5.11
N ILE A 161 -12.07 13.74 6.06
CA ILE A 161 -11.43 13.79 7.38
C ILE A 161 -10.32 12.73 7.49
N LEU A 162 -9.82 12.22 6.37
CA LEU A 162 -8.89 11.10 6.34
C LEU A 162 -7.46 11.50 6.70
N ASN A 163 -7.06 12.75 6.44
CA ASN A 163 -5.70 13.21 6.71
C ASN A 163 -5.24 12.86 8.14
N ASP A 164 -4.03 12.32 8.26
CA ASP A 164 -3.40 11.78 9.47
C ASP A 164 -4.08 10.55 10.09
N LEU A 165 -5.14 10.00 9.50
CA LEU A 165 -5.70 8.71 9.93
C LEU A 165 -4.88 7.55 9.36
N HIS A 166 -4.64 6.53 10.19
CA HIS A 166 -4.05 5.28 9.74
C HIS A 166 -4.99 4.60 8.71
N ALA A 167 -4.48 4.42 7.50
CA ALA A 167 -5.28 4.02 6.35
C ALA A 167 -5.83 2.60 6.52
N ASN A 168 -4.97 1.62 6.83
CA ASN A 168 -5.40 0.23 7.02
C ASN A 168 -6.31 0.02 8.24
N THR A 169 -6.32 0.94 9.21
CA THR A 169 -7.26 0.89 10.33
C THR A 169 -8.63 1.40 9.89
N THR A 170 -8.66 2.37 8.97
CA THR A 170 -9.88 3.05 8.51
C THR A 170 -10.63 2.24 7.44
N ILE A 171 -9.93 1.71 6.44
CA ILE A 171 -10.56 1.01 5.29
C ILE A 171 -11.42 -0.19 5.73
N PRO A 172 -10.98 -1.11 6.63
CA PRO A 172 -11.79 -2.25 7.07
C PRO A 172 -13.10 -1.88 7.76
N LYS A 173 -13.19 -0.68 8.35
CA LYS A 173 -14.43 -0.19 8.97
C LYS A 173 -15.53 -0.03 7.91
N PHE A 174 -15.16 0.48 6.73
CA PHE A 174 -16.04 0.58 5.57
C PHE A 174 -16.27 -0.76 4.88
N VAL A 175 -15.32 -1.70 4.91
CA VAL A 175 -15.58 -3.09 4.51
C VAL A 175 -16.69 -3.69 5.39
N GLY A 176 -16.67 -3.45 6.70
CA GLY A 176 -17.75 -3.90 7.59
C GLY A 176 -19.08 -3.15 7.42
N ALA A 177 -19.05 -1.85 7.08
CA ALA A 177 -20.25 -1.12 6.68
C ALA A 177 -20.88 -1.71 5.40
N MET A 178 -20.05 -2.02 4.41
CA MET A 178 -20.46 -2.73 3.19
C MET A 178 -21.04 -4.11 3.53
N LYS A 179 -20.39 -4.85 4.43
CA LYS A 179 -20.86 -6.17 4.86
C LYS A 179 -22.23 -6.10 5.55
N ARG A 180 -22.43 -5.13 6.45
CA ARG A 180 -23.74 -4.88 7.08
C ARG A 180 -24.84 -4.72 6.02
N TYR A 181 -24.57 -3.91 5.01
CA TYR A 181 -25.52 -3.66 3.92
C TYR A 181 -25.83 -4.93 3.11
N MET A 182 -24.83 -5.79 2.90
CA MET A 182 -25.01 -7.05 2.18
C MET A 182 -25.74 -8.14 2.98
N VAL A 183 -25.60 -8.13 4.31
CA VAL A 183 -26.13 -9.19 5.19
C VAL A 183 -27.55 -8.89 5.69
N LEU A 184 -27.91 -7.61 5.85
CA LEU A 184 -29.22 -7.22 6.40
C LEU A 184 -30.22 -6.91 5.29
N ASP A 185 -31.34 -7.63 5.25
CA ASP A 185 -32.42 -7.44 4.26
C ASP A 185 -32.98 -6.00 4.24
N GLU A 186 -33.13 -5.37 5.42
CA GLU A 186 -33.63 -4.00 5.58
C GLU A 186 -32.54 -3.07 6.14
N CYS A 187 -31.39 -3.01 5.47
CA CYS A 187 -30.32 -2.09 5.84
C CYS A 187 -30.62 -0.64 5.38
N ASP A 188 -30.23 0.34 6.19
CA ASP A 188 -30.27 1.75 5.79
C ASP A 188 -29.31 1.99 4.60
N GLY A 189 -29.81 2.60 3.53
CA GLY A 189 -29.03 2.99 2.34
C GLY A 189 -27.83 3.87 2.67
N PHE A 190 -27.85 4.56 3.81
CA PHE A 190 -26.73 5.30 4.39
C PHE A 190 -25.41 4.51 4.36
N TYR A 191 -25.41 3.22 4.69
CA TYR A 191 -24.17 2.42 4.75
C TYR A 191 -23.55 2.23 3.35
N LEU A 192 -24.37 1.94 2.34
CA LEU A 192 -23.91 1.84 0.95
C LEU A 192 -23.39 3.19 0.45
N ASP A 193 -24.14 4.27 0.67
CA ASP A 193 -23.75 5.61 0.24
C ASP A 193 -22.44 6.07 0.90
N ALA A 194 -22.27 5.79 2.20
CA ALA A 194 -21.02 6.08 2.92
C ALA A 194 -19.84 5.31 2.33
N CYS A 195 -20.02 4.05 1.96
CA CYS A 195 -19.01 3.24 1.28
C CYS A 195 -18.67 3.78 -0.12
N GLU A 196 -19.66 4.16 -0.92
CA GLU A 196 -19.42 4.78 -2.24
C GLU A 196 -18.63 6.09 -2.11
N LYS A 197 -19.02 6.96 -1.16
CA LYS A 197 -18.33 8.24 -0.91
C LYS A 197 -16.92 8.07 -0.38
N PHE A 198 -16.71 7.16 0.56
CA PHE A 198 -15.37 6.84 1.05
C PHE A 198 -14.47 6.33 -0.08
N TRP A 199 -14.98 5.39 -0.89
CA TRP A 199 -14.23 4.85 -2.01
C TRP A 199 -13.85 5.93 -3.02
N ASP A 200 -14.81 6.79 -3.40
CA ASP A 200 -14.58 7.89 -4.34
C ASP A 200 -13.51 8.85 -3.79
N ILE A 201 -13.63 9.28 -2.52
CA ILE A 201 -12.65 10.16 -1.88
C ILE A 201 -11.24 9.54 -1.93
N VAL A 202 -11.09 8.28 -1.52
CA VAL A 202 -9.77 7.62 -1.48
C VAL A 202 -9.19 7.45 -2.88
N VAL A 203 -9.99 7.01 -3.85
CA VAL A 203 -9.50 6.72 -5.21
C VAL A 203 -9.19 8.00 -5.98
N ASP A 204 -9.98 9.05 -5.81
CA ASP A 204 -9.82 10.29 -6.56
C ASP A 204 -8.69 11.17 -5.98
N HIS A 205 -8.52 11.20 -4.65
CA HIS A 205 -7.64 12.17 -3.99
C HIS A 205 -6.41 11.57 -3.29
N HIS A 206 -6.40 10.26 -3.00
CA HIS A 206 -5.36 9.63 -2.16
C HIS A 206 -4.63 8.46 -2.83
N THR A 207 -4.91 8.18 -4.11
CA THR A 207 -4.47 6.94 -4.78
C THR A 207 -3.51 7.17 -5.95
N TYR A 208 -2.35 6.48 -5.87
CA TYR A 208 -1.35 6.45 -6.94
C TYR A 208 -1.81 5.58 -8.13
N ILE A 209 -1.13 5.71 -9.27
CA ILE A 209 -1.44 4.98 -10.52
C ILE A 209 -1.52 3.45 -10.36
N THR A 210 -0.78 2.88 -9.40
CA THR A 210 -0.81 1.43 -9.12
C THR A 210 -2.09 1.00 -8.41
N GLY A 211 -2.89 1.93 -7.88
CA GLY A 211 -4.07 1.67 -7.07
C GLY A 211 -3.83 1.65 -5.56
N GLY A 212 -2.58 1.79 -5.11
CA GLY A 212 -2.21 1.93 -3.71
C GLY A 212 -2.36 3.36 -3.19
N ASN A 213 -2.47 3.49 -1.88
CA ASN A 213 -2.60 4.76 -1.16
C ASN A 213 -1.77 4.74 0.14
N SER A 214 -1.77 5.88 0.83
CA SER A 214 -1.04 6.16 2.06
C SER A 214 0.46 6.38 1.91
N GLU A 215 1.01 7.12 2.86
CA GLU A 215 2.42 7.23 3.15
C GLU A 215 2.63 6.97 4.65
N TRP A 216 3.65 6.17 5.01
CA TRP A 216 3.87 5.72 6.38
C TRP A 216 2.61 5.14 7.03
N GLU A 217 1.81 4.39 6.28
CA GLU A 217 0.54 3.77 6.73
C GLU A 217 -0.62 4.76 6.96
N HIS A 218 -0.42 6.07 6.76
CA HIS A 218 -1.41 7.11 7.02
C HIS A 218 -1.86 7.79 5.73
N PHE A 219 -3.12 8.23 5.69
CA PHE A 219 -3.57 9.14 4.64
C PHE A 219 -2.92 10.52 4.85
N GLY A 220 -2.41 11.10 3.77
CA GLY A 220 -1.99 12.50 3.75
C GLY A 220 -3.14 13.45 3.44
N PRO A 221 -2.84 14.73 3.18
CA PRO A 221 -3.84 15.67 2.68
C PRO A 221 -4.32 15.26 1.28
N PRO A 222 -5.58 15.53 0.93
CA PRO A 222 -6.10 15.20 -0.40
C PRO A 222 -5.30 15.91 -1.49
N ASP A 223 -5.08 15.20 -2.60
CA ASP A 223 -4.36 15.68 -3.80
C ASP A 223 -2.87 15.97 -3.60
N ILE A 224 -2.29 15.66 -2.44
CA ILE A 224 -0.86 15.80 -2.14
C ILE A 224 -0.18 14.43 -2.25
N LEU A 225 0.21 14.03 -3.47
CA LEU A 225 0.81 12.73 -3.73
C LEU A 225 2.30 12.84 -4.05
N ASP A 226 2.72 13.81 -4.86
CA ASP A 226 4.13 13.96 -5.22
C ASP A 226 5.00 14.34 -4.03
N ALA A 227 4.53 15.29 -3.21
CA ALA A 227 5.25 15.75 -2.02
C ALA A 227 5.40 14.67 -0.93
N GLU A 228 4.59 13.61 -1.01
CA GLU A 228 4.62 12.45 -0.10
C GLU A 228 5.14 11.17 -0.79
N ARG A 229 5.79 11.26 -1.95
CA ARG A 229 6.47 10.09 -2.54
C ARG A 229 7.73 9.76 -1.77
N THR A 230 7.73 8.61 -1.11
CA THR A 230 8.84 8.07 -0.31
C THR A 230 9.04 6.57 -0.56
N ASN A 231 9.84 5.93 0.30
CA ASN A 231 10.03 4.48 0.34
C ASN A 231 8.94 3.73 1.12
N CYS A 232 8.03 4.46 1.78
CA CYS A 232 7.01 3.92 2.67
C CYS A 232 5.58 4.22 2.18
N ASN A 233 5.39 4.29 0.87
CA ASN A 233 4.06 4.44 0.28
C ASN A 233 3.36 3.10 0.10
N CYS A 234 2.05 3.17 -0.13
CA CYS A 234 1.26 2.07 -0.70
C CYS A 234 1.41 0.78 0.12
N GLU A 235 1.01 0.82 1.39
CA GLU A 235 0.94 -0.39 2.21
C GLU A 235 0.04 -1.44 1.52
N THR A 236 0.52 -2.67 1.44
CA THR A 236 -0.17 -3.76 0.72
C THR A 236 -1.53 -4.09 1.35
N CYS A 237 -1.68 -3.97 2.68
CA CYS A 237 -2.94 -4.19 3.37
C CYS A 237 -4.04 -3.18 2.97
N ASN A 238 -3.68 -1.90 2.76
CA ASN A 238 -4.63 -0.89 2.28
C ASN A 238 -5.23 -1.31 0.95
N THR A 239 -4.34 -1.73 0.05
CA THR A 239 -4.68 -2.18 -1.30
C THR A 239 -5.62 -3.39 -1.25
N TYR A 240 -5.30 -4.40 -0.43
CA TYR A 240 -6.16 -5.57 -0.22
C TYR A 240 -7.56 -5.19 0.26
N ASN A 241 -7.67 -4.29 1.24
CA ASN A 241 -8.96 -3.90 1.80
C ASN A 241 -9.76 -3.01 0.84
N MET A 242 -9.10 -2.16 0.05
CA MET A 242 -9.74 -1.41 -1.03
C MET A 242 -10.28 -2.33 -2.13
N LEU A 243 -9.59 -3.45 -2.42
CA LEU A 243 -10.11 -4.48 -3.32
C LEU A 243 -11.33 -5.20 -2.73
N LYS A 244 -11.33 -5.56 -1.44
CA LYS A 244 -12.53 -6.11 -0.76
C LYS A 244 -13.72 -5.16 -0.89
N LEU A 245 -13.51 -3.86 -0.62
CA LEU A 245 -14.55 -2.84 -0.74
C LEU A 245 -15.05 -2.67 -2.19
N ALA A 246 -14.14 -2.55 -3.15
CA ALA A 246 -14.50 -2.43 -4.57
C ALA A 246 -15.31 -3.64 -5.07
N LYS A 247 -14.96 -4.86 -4.64
CA LYS A 247 -15.71 -6.08 -4.97
C LYS A 247 -17.14 -6.01 -4.43
N GLY A 248 -17.34 -5.65 -3.16
CA GLY A 248 -18.67 -5.49 -2.56
C GLY A 248 -19.50 -4.40 -3.25
N LEU A 249 -18.88 -3.24 -3.52
CA LEU A 249 -19.52 -2.15 -4.25
C LEU A 249 -19.94 -2.55 -5.66
N PHE A 250 -19.11 -3.31 -6.38
CA PHE A 250 -19.50 -3.83 -7.69
C PHE A 250 -20.66 -4.83 -7.59
N GLN A 251 -20.63 -5.75 -6.62
CA GLN A 251 -21.69 -6.75 -6.44
C GLN A 251 -23.07 -6.13 -6.23
N ILE A 252 -23.14 -4.97 -5.57
CA ILE A 252 -24.40 -4.27 -5.30
C ILE A 252 -24.77 -3.29 -6.41
N THR A 253 -23.81 -2.52 -6.93
CA THR A 253 -24.13 -1.40 -7.83
C THR A 253 -23.97 -1.70 -9.30
N GLY A 254 -23.21 -2.75 -9.66
CA GLY A 254 -22.85 -3.08 -11.03
C GLY A 254 -21.98 -2.03 -11.74
N LYS A 255 -21.52 -0.97 -11.05
CA LYS A 255 -20.79 0.15 -11.65
C LYS A 255 -19.38 -0.28 -12.08
N LYS A 256 -19.08 -0.07 -13.36
CA LYS A 256 -17.82 -0.45 -14.01
C LYS A 256 -16.55 0.05 -13.29
N LYS A 257 -16.58 1.27 -12.74
CA LYS A 257 -15.41 1.90 -12.10
C LYS A 257 -14.75 1.03 -11.03
N TYR A 258 -15.54 0.22 -10.32
CA TYR A 258 -15.05 -0.68 -9.30
C TYR A 258 -14.25 -1.85 -9.89
N LEU A 259 -14.65 -2.37 -11.06
CA LEU A 259 -13.88 -3.40 -11.77
C LEU A 259 -12.64 -2.83 -12.47
N ASP A 260 -12.71 -1.61 -13.01
CA ASP A 260 -11.54 -0.93 -13.58
C ASP A 260 -10.46 -0.73 -12.52
N PHE A 261 -10.85 -0.24 -11.33
CA PHE A 261 -9.95 -0.17 -10.18
C PHE A 261 -9.46 -1.56 -9.77
N TYR A 262 -10.37 -2.54 -9.62
CA TYR A 262 -9.98 -3.88 -9.14
C TYR A 262 -8.91 -4.51 -10.04
N ASP A 263 -9.11 -4.46 -11.36
CA ASP A 263 -8.19 -5.05 -12.33
C ASP A 263 -6.85 -4.31 -12.39
N ASN A 264 -6.88 -2.97 -12.37
CA ASN A 264 -5.66 -2.14 -12.28
C ASN A 264 -4.87 -2.45 -11.02
N THR A 265 -5.54 -2.44 -9.88
CA THR A 265 -4.92 -2.51 -8.56
C THR A 265 -4.41 -3.90 -8.24
N LEU A 266 -5.16 -4.95 -8.59
CA LEU A 266 -4.69 -6.34 -8.46
C LEU A 266 -3.46 -6.60 -9.33
N THR A 267 -3.40 -6.06 -10.54
CA THR A 267 -2.26 -6.26 -11.46
C THR A 267 -1.03 -5.48 -11.04
N ASN A 268 -1.19 -4.22 -10.60
CA ASN A 268 -0.07 -3.29 -10.46
C ASN A 268 0.43 -3.10 -9.03
N ALA A 269 -0.41 -3.39 -8.03
CA ALA A 269 -0.04 -3.33 -6.62
C ALA A 269 0.06 -4.74 -6.01
N ILE A 270 -0.98 -5.58 -6.12
CA ILE A 270 -0.99 -6.90 -5.48
C ILE A 270 -0.06 -7.91 -6.18
N LEU A 271 -0.19 -8.13 -7.48
CA LEU A 271 0.71 -9.05 -8.19
C LEU A 271 2.17 -8.59 -8.11
N SER A 272 2.39 -7.28 -8.02
CA SER A 272 3.69 -6.65 -7.86
C SER A 272 4.31 -6.87 -6.48
N SER A 273 3.50 -7.18 -5.46
CA SER A 273 3.90 -7.26 -4.06
C SER A 273 4.51 -8.60 -3.65
N GLN A 274 4.55 -9.61 -4.52
CA GLN A 274 5.22 -10.88 -4.23
C GLN A 274 6.51 -11.01 -5.04
N ASN A 275 7.53 -11.55 -4.39
CA ASN A 275 8.72 -12.03 -5.07
C ASN A 275 8.34 -13.33 -5.81
N PRO A 276 8.39 -13.36 -7.16
CA PRO A 276 7.96 -14.51 -7.92
C PRO A 276 8.86 -15.74 -7.77
N GLU A 277 10.06 -15.59 -7.22
CA GLU A 277 11.02 -16.68 -7.00
C GLU A 277 10.89 -17.30 -5.60
N THR A 278 10.56 -16.50 -4.58
CA THR A 278 10.52 -16.96 -3.18
C THR A 278 9.12 -17.05 -2.57
N GLY A 279 8.13 -16.43 -3.20
CA GLY A 279 6.76 -16.32 -2.67
C GLY A 279 6.59 -15.31 -1.53
N MET A 280 7.68 -14.66 -1.08
CA MET A 280 7.65 -13.67 -0.01
C MET A 280 7.04 -12.35 -0.47
N THR A 281 6.42 -11.61 0.45
CA THR A 281 5.58 -10.44 0.13
C THR A 281 6.13 -9.14 0.67
N MET A 282 5.79 -8.04 0.00
CA MET A 282 6.17 -6.68 0.37
C MET A 282 5.27 -6.13 1.47
N TYR A 283 5.78 -5.14 2.21
CA TYR A 283 4.97 -4.26 3.05
C TYR A 283 4.57 -3.01 2.26
N PHE A 284 5.55 -2.16 1.97
CA PHE A 284 5.40 -0.92 1.21
C PHE A 284 5.84 -1.09 -0.25
N GLN A 285 5.20 -0.33 -1.13
CA GLN A 285 5.58 -0.18 -2.53
C GLN A 285 6.02 1.28 -2.78
N PRO A 286 7.34 1.57 -2.74
CA PRO A 286 7.89 2.91 -2.96
C PRO A 286 7.36 3.61 -4.22
N MET A 287 6.80 4.81 -4.07
CA MET A 287 6.40 5.64 -5.22
C MET A 287 7.47 6.68 -5.59
N ALA A 288 8.41 6.95 -4.67
CA ALA A 288 9.61 7.71 -5.01
C ALA A 288 10.55 6.90 -5.92
N THR A 289 11.12 7.60 -6.89
CA THR A 289 11.99 6.99 -7.90
C THR A 289 13.37 6.65 -7.33
N GLY A 290 13.87 5.47 -7.69
CA GLY A 290 15.19 5.00 -7.32
C GLY A 290 15.22 4.07 -6.12
N TYR A 291 14.10 3.78 -5.46
CA TYR A 291 14.01 2.71 -4.47
C TYR A 291 13.79 1.35 -5.15
N PHE A 292 13.78 0.29 -4.35
CA PHE A 292 13.63 -1.10 -4.79
C PHE A 292 12.62 -1.85 -3.93
N LYS A 293 12.22 -3.04 -4.36
CA LYS A 293 11.26 -3.87 -3.62
C LYS A 293 11.96 -4.65 -2.51
N VAL A 294 11.36 -4.65 -1.32
CA VAL A 294 11.83 -5.41 -0.16
C VAL A 294 10.75 -6.39 0.25
N TYR A 295 11.15 -7.61 0.58
CA TYR A 295 10.24 -8.72 0.84
C TYR A 295 10.38 -9.23 2.28
N SER A 296 9.32 -9.84 2.78
CA SER A 296 9.32 -10.59 4.04
C SER A 296 10.26 -11.81 3.98
N THR A 297 10.49 -12.44 5.14
CA THR A 297 11.17 -13.73 5.23
C THR A 297 10.20 -14.79 5.78
N PRO A 298 10.40 -16.09 5.46
CA PRO A 298 9.43 -17.12 5.82
C PRO A 298 9.16 -17.27 7.32
N TYR A 299 10.15 -16.98 8.18
CA TYR A 299 10.10 -17.32 9.60
C TYR A 299 10.39 -16.18 10.57
N ASP A 300 10.74 -14.98 10.09
CA ASP A 300 11.14 -13.87 10.97
C ASP A 300 10.25 -12.62 10.84
N LYS A 301 9.52 -12.48 9.72
CA LYS A 301 8.77 -11.26 9.40
C LYS A 301 7.26 -11.50 9.39
N PHE A 302 6.64 -11.42 10.57
CA PHE A 302 5.20 -11.60 10.78
C PHE A 302 4.43 -10.29 10.84
N TRP A 303 4.51 -9.51 9.76
CA TRP A 303 3.81 -8.23 9.64
C TRP A 303 2.32 -8.41 9.28
N CYS A 304 1.51 -7.35 9.34
CA CYS A 304 0.16 -7.35 8.77
C CYS A 304 0.20 -7.72 7.28
N CYS A 305 1.11 -7.11 6.51
CA CYS A 305 1.28 -7.37 5.08
C CYS A 305 1.82 -8.78 4.76
N THR A 306 2.48 -9.46 5.70
CA THR A 306 2.77 -10.89 5.56
C THR A 306 1.48 -11.70 5.63
N GLY A 307 0.61 -11.40 6.61
CA GLY A 307 -0.71 -12.01 6.75
C GLY A 307 -1.58 -11.84 5.53
N THR A 308 -1.84 -10.60 5.14
CA THR A 308 -2.57 -10.26 3.92
C THR A 308 -1.90 -10.79 2.65
N GLY A 309 -0.58 -10.81 2.62
CA GLY A 309 0.22 -11.38 1.54
C GLY A 309 -0.10 -12.85 1.28
N MET A 310 -0.27 -13.66 2.34
CA MET A 310 -0.67 -15.06 2.20
C MET A 310 -2.04 -15.21 1.53
N GLU A 311 -3.02 -14.37 1.90
CA GLU A 311 -4.37 -14.43 1.34
C GLU A 311 -4.48 -13.90 -0.09
N ASN A 312 -3.69 -12.89 -0.46
CA ASN A 312 -3.76 -12.29 -1.80
C ASN A 312 -3.59 -13.31 -2.92
N PHE A 313 -2.62 -14.21 -2.75
CA PHE A 313 -2.20 -15.13 -3.81
C PHE A 313 -3.02 -16.42 -3.86
N THR A 314 -3.86 -16.66 -2.84
CA THR A 314 -4.82 -17.78 -2.82
C THR A 314 -6.14 -17.45 -3.51
N LYS A 315 -6.34 -16.19 -3.94
CA LYS A 315 -7.59 -15.70 -4.57
C LYS A 315 -7.38 -14.85 -5.82
N LEU A 316 -6.32 -15.09 -6.59
CA LEU A 316 -6.07 -14.33 -7.84
C LEU A 316 -7.18 -14.45 -8.89
N ASN A 317 -8.04 -15.47 -8.76
CA ASN A 317 -9.25 -15.71 -9.54
C ASN A 317 -10.45 -14.84 -9.14
N ASP A 318 -10.33 -14.02 -8.09
CA ASP A 318 -11.40 -13.10 -7.70
C ASP A 318 -11.74 -12.09 -8.81
N ALA A 319 -13.00 -11.67 -8.81
CA ALA A 319 -13.57 -10.67 -9.72
C ALA A 319 -13.46 -10.99 -11.22
N ILE A 320 -13.15 -12.24 -11.60
CA ILE A 320 -13.15 -12.64 -13.02
C ILE A 320 -14.58 -12.74 -13.53
N TYR A 321 -15.48 -13.40 -12.79
CA TYR A 321 -16.86 -13.62 -13.18
C TYR A 321 -17.83 -13.18 -12.08
N TYR A 322 -18.98 -12.63 -12.50
CA TYR A 322 -20.12 -12.38 -11.62
C TYR A 322 -21.39 -12.94 -12.26
N LEU A 323 -22.23 -13.53 -11.41
CA LEU A 323 -23.46 -14.20 -11.82
C LEU A 323 -24.64 -13.48 -11.18
N VAL A 324 -25.63 -13.11 -11.99
CA VAL A 324 -26.89 -12.54 -11.50
C VAL A 324 -28.04 -13.30 -12.13
N ASN A 325 -28.97 -13.77 -11.29
CA ASN A 325 -30.27 -14.24 -11.75
C ASN A 325 -31.22 -13.04 -11.83
N ALA A 326 -31.22 -12.34 -12.96
CA ALA A 326 -32.11 -11.20 -13.19
C ALA A 326 -33.54 -11.68 -13.48
N SER A 327 -34.52 -10.78 -13.39
CA SER A 327 -35.93 -11.07 -13.75
C SER A 327 -36.07 -11.60 -15.19
N ASP A 328 -35.16 -11.19 -16.07
CA ASP A 328 -35.23 -11.44 -17.51
C ASP A 328 -34.34 -12.63 -17.94
N GLY A 329 -33.67 -13.29 -17.00
CA GLY A 329 -32.83 -14.46 -17.23
C GLY A 329 -31.47 -14.37 -16.53
N LEU A 330 -30.64 -15.38 -16.80
CA LEU A 330 -29.27 -15.44 -16.29
C LEU A 330 -28.40 -14.35 -16.96
N GLU A 331 -27.64 -13.60 -16.16
CA GLU A 331 -26.59 -12.70 -16.62
C GLU A 331 -25.23 -13.15 -16.08
N ILE A 332 -24.23 -13.19 -16.97
CA ILE A 332 -22.84 -13.51 -16.64
C ILE A 332 -21.98 -12.34 -17.03
N THR A 333 -21.40 -11.67 -16.03
CA THR A 333 -20.39 -10.63 -16.27
C THR A 333 -19.01 -11.25 -16.32
N VAL A 334 -18.24 -10.94 -17.38
CA VAL A 334 -16.79 -11.15 -17.44
C VAL A 334 -16.11 -9.84 -17.03
N GLY A 335 -15.69 -9.78 -15.77
CA GLY A 335 -15.09 -8.60 -15.16
C GLY A 335 -13.60 -8.46 -15.46
N ARG A 336 -12.86 -9.58 -15.59
CA ARG A 336 -11.42 -9.57 -15.90
C ARG A 336 -11.11 -10.54 -17.02
N TYR A 337 -10.15 -10.17 -17.87
CA TYR A 337 -9.77 -10.95 -19.05
C TYR A 337 -8.47 -11.71 -18.80
N ILE A 338 -8.59 -12.87 -18.16
CA ILE A 338 -7.48 -13.76 -17.84
C ILE A 338 -7.86 -15.18 -18.26
N SER A 339 -6.89 -15.91 -18.82
CA SER A 339 -7.10 -17.30 -19.20
C SER A 339 -7.63 -18.11 -18.03
N SER A 340 -8.84 -18.64 -18.17
CA SER A 340 -9.58 -19.32 -17.10
C SER A 340 -10.69 -20.20 -17.66
N GLU A 341 -11.08 -21.22 -16.90
CA GLU A 341 -12.30 -21.99 -17.13
C GLU A 341 -13.22 -21.79 -15.93
N ALA A 342 -14.48 -21.45 -16.18
CA ALA A 342 -15.49 -21.27 -15.13
C ALA A 342 -16.57 -22.34 -15.25
N PHE A 343 -16.89 -22.95 -14.12
CA PHE A 343 -17.99 -23.89 -13.95
C PHE A 343 -18.93 -23.35 -12.88
N PHE A 344 -20.21 -23.22 -13.20
CA PHE A 344 -21.22 -22.68 -12.29
C PHE A 344 -21.96 -23.86 -11.63
N GLN A 345 -21.81 -24.07 -10.32
CA GLN A 345 -22.29 -25.31 -9.67
C GLN A 345 -23.80 -25.56 -9.85
N ASP A 346 -24.61 -24.50 -9.86
CA ASP A 346 -26.07 -24.60 -9.95
C ASP A 346 -26.60 -24.48 -11.39
N ILE A 347 -25.72 -24.30 -12.37
CA ILE A 347 -26.10 -24.09 -13.77
C ILE A 347 -25.20 -24.96 -14.65
N PRO A 348 -25.74 -25.88 -15.48
CA PRO A 348 -24.94 -26.74 -16.35
C PRO A 348 -24.34 -25.92 -17.51
N LEU A 349 -23.41 -25.04 -17.18
CA LEU A 349 -22.73 -24.10 -18.04
C LEU A 349 -21.25 -24.11 -17.68
N ARG A 350 -20.41 -24.30 -18.70
CA ARG A 350 -18.97 -24.15 -18.61
C ARG A 350 -18.51 -23.21 -19.70
N LEU A 351 -17.74 -22.19 -19.32
CA LEU A 351 -17.12 -21.25 -20.24
C LEU A 351 -15.61 -21.28 -20.08
N LYS A 352 -14.91 -21.00 -21.18
CA LYS A 352 -13.47 -20.83 -21.20
C LYS A 352 -13.15 -19.45 -21.75
N VAL A 353 -12.33 -18.71 -21.04
CA VAL A 353 -11.71 -17.48 -21.53
C VAL A 353 -10.25 -17.81 -21.84
N ASP A 354 -9.80 -17.45 -23.03
CA ASP A 354 -8.40 -17.48 -23.46
C ASP A 354 -7.94 -16.05 -23.71
N ALA A 355 -7.15 -15.51 -22.78
CA ALA A 355 -6.65 -14.14 -22.80
C ALA A 355 -5.27 -14.05 -22.14
N ASP A 356 -4.39 -13.20 -22.67
CA ASP A 356 -3.02 -13.00 -22.15
C ASP A 356 -2.64 -11.52 -22.25
N TYR A 357 -3.43 -10.65 -21.63
CA TYR A 357 -3.08 -9.23 -21.52
C TYR A 357 -1.94 -9.05 -20.51
N PRO A 358 -0.91 -8.23 -20.79
CA PRO A 358 -0.78 -7.32 -21.94
C PRO A 358 0.01 -7.91 -23.14
N ALA A 359 0.25 -9.22 -23.20
CA ALA A 359 1.02 -9.83 -24.29
C ALA A 359 0.25 -9.88 -25.62
N ARG A 360 -1.07 -10.08 -25.57
CA ARG A 360 -1.98 -10.08 -26.74
C ARG A 360 -3.20 -9.19 -26.54
N GLU A 361 -3.77 -8.71 -27.64
CA GLU A 361 -4.97 -7.87 -27.65
C GLU A 361 -6.28 -8.66 -27.85
N ASP A 362 -6.18 -9.95 -28.14
CA ASP A 362 -7.31 -10.85 -28.33
C ASP A 362 -7.70 -11.59 -27.04
N CYS A 363 -9.00 -11.80 -26.91
CA CYS A 363 -9.66 -12.58 -25.89
C CYS A 363 -10.70 -13.45 -26.59
N ILE A 364 -10.64 -14.76 -26.39
CA ILE A 364 -11.59 -15.72 -26.98
C ILE A 364 -12.39 -16.34 -25.84
N ILE A 365 -13.71 -16.22 -25.89
CA ILE A 365 -14.61 -16.84 -24.94
C ILE A 365 -15.34 -17.99 -25.64
N THR A 366 -15.16 -19.21 -25.16
CA THR A 366 -15.80 -20.41 -25.73
C THR A 366 -16.81 -20.98 -24.74
N ILE A 367 -18.03 -21.25 -25.22
CA ILE A 367 -19.03 -21.99 -24.46
C ILE A 367 -18.70 -23.49 -24.55
N LEU A 368 -18.09 -24.05 -23.51
CA LEU A 368 -17.64 -25.44 -23.51
C LEU A 368 -18.80 -26.43 -23.32
N ASP A 369 -19.72 -26.11 -22.42
CA ASP A 369 -20.91 -26.90 -22.14
C ASP A 369 -22.05 -25.97 -21.77
N VAL A 370 -23.25 -26.23 -22.29
CA VAL A 370 -24.50 -25.52 -21.97
C VAL A 370 -25.68 -26.40 -22.39
N GLU A 371 -26.84 -26.24 -21.74
CA GLU A 371 -28.09 -26.77 -22.30
C GLU A 371 -28.37 -26.18 -23.69
N ASP A 372 -28.82 -27.01 -24.63
CA ASP A 372 -29.11 -26.58 -26.00
C ASP A 372 -30.09 -25.37 -26.00
N ASN A 373 -29.72 -24.34 -26.76
CA ASN A 373 -30.49 -23.10 -26.90
C ASN A 373 -30.78 -22.36 -25.57
N LYS A 374 -29.93 -22.52 -24.54
CA LYS A 374 -30.06 -21.78 -23.29
C LYS A 374 -29.94 -20.28 -23.53
N PHE A 375 -30.94 -19.52 -23.09
CA PHE A 375 -30.89 -18.06 -23.12
C PHE A 375 -30.16 -17.53 -21.89
N PHE A 376 -29.15 -16.70 -22.10
CA PHE A 376 -28.51 -15.89 -21.06
C PHE A 376 -27.77 -14.69 -21.68
N ALA A 377 -27.60 -13.64 -20.88
CA ALA A 377 -26.82 -12.46 -21.24
C ALA A 377 -25.35 -12.66 -20.88
N LEU A 378 -24.45 -12.47 -21.84
CA LEU A 378 -23.02 -12.32 -21.57
C LEU A 378 -22.67 -10.83 -21.55
N LYS A 379 -22.22 -10.34 -20.40
CA LYS A 379 -21.86 -8.93 -20.16
C LYS A 379 -20.34 -8.80 -20.06
N LEU A 380 -19.72 -8.12 -21.00
CA LEU A 380 -18.26 -7.98 -21.12
C LEU A 380 -17.84 -6.55 -20.74
N ARG A 381 -16.95 -6.39 -19.76
CA ARG A 381 -16.44 -5.06 -19.39
C ARG A 381 -15.63 -4.43 -20.53
N VAL A 382 -15.88 -3.17 -20.88
CA VAL A 382 -15.03 -2.40 -21.82
C VAL A 382 -13.99 -1.61 -21.01
N PRO A 383 -12.75 -2.09 -20.78
CA PRO A 383 -11.87 -1.49 -19.78
C PRO A 383 -11.51 -0.02 -20.08
N ASP A 384 -11.30 0.79 -19.03
CA ASP A 384 -10.89 2.20 -19.16
C ASP A 384 -9.67 2.40 -20.09
N TRP A 385 -8.68 1.51 -20.00
CA TRP A 385 -7.43 1.59 -20.75
C TRP A 385 -7.58 1.34 -22.25
N CYS A 386 -8.70 0.76 -22.71
CA CYS A 386 -8.91 0.55 -24.15
C CYS A 386 -9.50 1.78 -24.86
N GLN A 387 -9.90 2.83 -24.12
CA GLN A 387 -10.41 4.10 -24.66
C GLN A 387 -11.58 3.92 -25.66
N GLY A 388 -12.44 2.91 -25.45
CA GLY A 388 -13.55 2.58 -26.34
C GLY A 388 -13.15 1.93 -27.67
N LEU A 389 -11.86 1.60 -27.86
CA LEU A 389 -11.35 0.95 -29.06
C LEU A 389 -11.37 -0.56 -28.89
N TYR A 390 -12.48 -1.18 -29.28
CA TYR A 390 -12.63 -2.63 -29.25
C TYR A 390 -13.30 -3.17 -30.52
N LYS A 391 -13.24 -4.49 -30.68
CA LYS A 391 -14.06 -5.24 -31.65
C LYS A 391 -14.61 -6.48 -30.95
N VAL A 392 -15.86 -6.81 -31.24
CA VAL A 392 -16.53 -7.97 -30.68
C VAL A 392 -17.40 -8.62 -31.75
N ASP A 393 -17.33 -9.93 -31.85
CA ASP A 393 -18.19 -10.75 -32.70
C ASP A 393 -18.56 -12.05 -32.01
N VAL A 394 -19.68 -12.65 -32.42
CA VAL A 394 -20.08 -13.99 -31.99
C VAL A 394 -20.15 -14.89 -33.21
N ASN A 395 -19.32 -15.93 -33.25
CA ASN A 395 -19.16 -16.82 -34.40
C ASN A 395 -18.90 -16.05 -35.72
N GLY A 396 -18.15 -14.93 -35.66
CA GLY A 396 -17.85 -14.08 -36.81
C GLY A 396 -18.99 -13.13 -37.24
N MET A 397 -20.03 -12.98 -36.42
CA MET A 397 -21.17 -12.09 -36.69
C MET A 397 -21.31 -11.02 -35.60
N ASP A 398 -21.53 -9.76 -36.01
CA ASP A 398 -21.62 -8.59 -35.12
C ASP A 398 -23.06 -8.31 -34.64
N GLY A 399 -23.97 -9.28 -34.75
CA GLY A 399 -25.40 -9.12 -34.47
C GLY A 399 -25.78 -9.39 -33.01
N GLY A 400 -26.73 -8.62 -32.47
CA GLY A 400 -27.27 -8.84 -31.11
C GLY A 400 -26.38 -8.30 -29.99
N ILE A 401 -25.55 -7.30 -30.31
CA ILE A 401 -24.57 -6.69 -29.40
C ILE A 401 -25.02 -5.26 -29.10
N ARG A 402 -25.07 -4.90 -27.81
CA ARG A 402 -25.36 -3.53 -27.36
C ARG A 402 -24.31 -3.08 -26.33
N GLU A 403 -23.98 -1.80 -26.33
CA GLU A 403 -23.11 -1.21 -25.30
C GLU A 403 -23.95 -0.36 -24.35
N GLU A 404 -23.80 -0.58 -23.05
CA GLU A 404 -24.47 0.18 -21.99
C GLU A 404 -23.59 0.23 -20.75
N ASP A 405 -23.47 1.39 -20.12
CA ASP A 405 -22.72 1.63 -18.88
C ASP A 405 -21.27 1.11 -18.89
N GLY A 406 -20.63 1.12 -20.07
CA GLY A 406 -19.27 0.64 -20.28
C GLY A 406 -19.13 -0.88 -20.29
N PHE A 407 -20.21 -1.59 -20.59
CA PHE A 407 -20.25 -3.02 -20.84
C PHE A 407 -20.86 -3.32 -22.21
N ILE A 408 -20.36 -4.38 -22.84
CA ILE A 408 -20.95 -4.99 -24.04
C ILE A 408 -21.86 -6.10 -23.58
N TYR A 409 -23.14 -6.03 -23.92
CA TYR A 409 -24.12 -7.06 -23.67
C TYR A 409 -24.38 -7.87 -24.93
N ILE A 410 -24.42 -9.19 -24.75
CA ILE A 410 -24.71 -10.18 -25.79
C ILE A 410 -25.87 -11.05 -25.29
N ASP A 411 -27.07 -10.65 -25.66
CA ASP A 411 -28.33 -11.28 -25.23
C ASP A 411 -28.78 -12.31 -26.29
N ARG A 412 -28.53 -13.60 -26.05
CA ARG A 412 -28.87 -14.64 -27.04
C ARG A 412 -29.07 -16.03 -26.44
N LYS A 413 -29.50 -16.93 -27.31
CA LYS A 413 -29.45 -18.37 -27.07
C LYS A 413 -28.07 -18.89 -27.43
N TRP A 414 -27.47 -19.62 -26.50
CA TRP A 414 -26.13 -20.18 -26.61
C TRP A 414 -26.18 -21.68 -26.82
N ASN A 415 -25.24 -22.19 -27.61
CA ASN A 415 -24.99 -23.61 -27.79
C ASN A 415 -23.53 -23.93 -27.50
N LYS A 416 -23.26 -25.22 -27.32
CA LYS A 416 -21.91 -25.73 -27.21
C LYS A 416 -21.06 -25.31 -28.42
N ASN A 417 -19.83 -24.89 -28.15
CA ASN A 417 -18.85 -24.36 -29.10
C ASN A 417 -19.20 -23.00 -29.73
N ASP A 418 -20.19 -22.27 -29.23
CA ASP A 418 -20.30 -20.85 -29.56
C ASP A 418 -19.05 -20.10 -29.07
N ILE A 419 -18.57 -19.17 -29.89
CA ILE A 419 -17.34 -18.41 -29.67
C ILE A 419 -17.66 -16.93 -29.69
N VAL A 420 -17.20 -16.21 -28.67
CA VAL A 420 -17.11 -14.75 -28.67
C VAL A 420 -15.66 -14.36 -28.87
N ASN A 421 -15.39 -13.60 -29.93
CA ASN A 421 -14.09 -12.99 -30.14
C ASN A 421 -14.17 -11.56 -29.64
N LEU A 422 -13.29 -11.19 -28.73
CA LEU A 422 -13.15 -9.84 -28.21
C LEU A 422 -11.72 -9.35 -28.45
N LYS A 423 -11.56 -8.21 -29.09
CA LYS A 423 -10.28 -7.52 -29.23
C LYS A 423 -10.34 -6.19 -28.52
N LEU A 424 -9.47 -5.99 -27.52
CA LEU A 424 -9.34 -4.74 -26.78
C LEU A 424 -8.03 -4.06 -27.16
N LYS A 425 -8.09 -2.84 -27.70
CA LYS A 425 -6.89 -2.12 -28.11
C LYS A 425 -6.08 -1.69 -26.89
N MET A 426 -4.81 -2.04 -26.85
CA MET A 426 -3.86 -1.49 -25.89
C MET A 426 -3.11 -0.32 -26.52
N ALA A 427 -2.83 0.67 -25.69
CA ALA A 427 -2.01 1.82 -26.03
C ALA A 427 -1.25 2.30 -24.79
N VAL A 428 -0.17 3.04 -25.05
CA VAL A 428 0.50 3.78 -23.98
C VAL A 428 -0.39 4.96 -23.56
N THR A 429 -0.59 5.10 -22.26
CA THR A 429 -1.27 6.23 -21.61
C THR A 429 -0.38 6.74 -20.47
N TYR A 430 -0.74 7.89 -19.90
CA TYR A 430 -0.01 8.52 -18.81
C TYR A 430 -0.96 9.10 -17.76
N LYS A 431 -0.47 9.25 -16.53
CA LYS A 431 -1.16 9.98 -15.44
C LYS A 431 -0.17 10.97 -14.82
N ARG A 432 -0.63 12.21 -14.63
CA ARG A 432 0.05 13.27 -13.87
C ARG A 432 -0.39 13.22 -12.41
N LEU A 433 0.48 13.62 -11.49
CA LEU A 433 0.06 13.91 -10.11
C LEU A 433 -0.55 15.31 -10.04
N VAL A 434 -1.48 15.51 -9.09
CA VAL A 434 -2.29 16.74 -9.02
C VAL A 434 -1.47 17.89 -8.44
N ASP A 435 -0.73 17.63 -7.36
CA ASP A 435 0.17 18.59 -6.70
C ASP A 435 1.43 18.89 -7.51
N ASN A 436 1.84 17.97 -8.38
CA ASN A 436 2.92 18.20 -9.33
C ASN A 436 2.59 17.62 -10.73
N PRO A 437 2.06 18.44 -11.65
CA PRO A 437 1.76 18.01 -13.01
C PRO A 437 2.97 17.56 -13.85
N ASP A 438 4.20 17.86 -13.43
CA ASP A 438 5.40 17.39 -14.11
C ASP A 438 5.79 15.97 -13.70
N ALA A 439 5.29 15.47 -12.57
CA ALA A 439 5.47 14.08 -12.16
C ALA A 439 4.51 13.15 -12.93
N VAL A 440 5.06 12.38 -13.87
CA VAL A 440 4.29 11.55 -14.80
C VAL A 440 4.64 10.08 -14.67
N ALA A 441 3.61 9.22 -14.59
CA ALA A 441 3.73 7.77 -14.73
C ALA A 441 3.03 7.27 -15.99
N PHE A 442 3.48 6.13 -16.51
CA PHE A 442 3.00 5.56 -17.77
C PHE A 442 2.31 4.21 -17.56
N LYS A 443 1.32 3.91 -18.40
CA LYS A 443 0.68 2.60 -18.52
C LYS A 443 0.72 2.11 -19.96
N TYR A 444 0.65 0.81 -20.15
CA TYR A 444 0.34 0.16 -21.43
C TYR A 444 -0.81 -0.81 -21.23
N GLY A 445 -2.01 -0.47 -21.74
CA GLY A 445 -3.22 -1.24 -21.42
C GLY A 445 -3.43 -1.33 -19.89
N PRO A 446 -3.62 -2.54 -19.31
CA PRO A 446 -3.87 -2.69 -17.88
C PRO A 446 -2.63 -2.48 -16.99
N VAL A 447 -1.41 -2.44 -17.55
CA VAL A 447 -0.18 -2.49 -16.75
C VAL A 447 0.49 -1.13 -16.59
N VAL A 448 0.87 -0.80 -15.36
CA VAL A 448 1.79 0.29 -15.02
C VAL A 448 3.18 -0.08 -15.48
N LEU A 449 3.87 0.88 -16.10
CA LEU A 449 5.25 0.74 -16.52
C LEU A 449 6.18 1.40 -15.50
N SER A 450 7.31 0.76 -15.22
CA SER A 450 8.42 1.37 -14.51
C SER A 450 9.71 1.19 -15.29
N ALA A 451 10.68 2.07 -15.11
CA ALA A 451 12.04 1.93 -15.65
C ALA A 451 12.97 1.31 -14.59
N GLY A 452 13.84 0.39 -15.03
CA GLY A 452 14.90 -0.17 -14.20
C GLY A 452 16.06 0.83 -14.04
N LEU A 453 16.59 0.95 -12.82
CA LEU A 453 17.57 1.98 -12.43
C LEU A 453 18.85 1.38 -11.83
N GLY A 454 19.10 0.09 -12.06
CA GLY A 454 20.32 -0.59 -11.60
C GLY A 454 20.14 -1.32 -10.27
N MET A 455 21.22 -1.99 -9.86
CA MET A 455 21.26 -2.85 -8.67
C MET A 455 22.30 -2.38 -7.64
N GLU A 456 22.87 -1.18 -7.84
CA GLU A 456 23.87 -0.65 -6.93
C GLU A 456 23.26 -0.26 -5.56
N ASP A 457 24.05 -0.48 -4.50
CA ASP A 457 23.78 -0.02 -3.13
C ASP A 457 22.39 -0.39 -2.59
N MET A 458 21.85 -1.57 -2.94
CA MET A 458 20.52 -2.02 -2.48
C MET A 458 20.56 -2.49 -1.01
N GLU A 459 20.85 -1.57 -0.09
CA GLU A 459 20.82 -1.80 1.35
C GLU A 459 19.39 -1.65 1.93
N GLU A 460 19.04 -2.52 2.87
CA GLU A 460 17.76 -2.49 3.58
C GLU A 460 17.90 -1.77 4.94
N SER A 461 16.81 -1.16 5.40
CA SER A 461 16.65 -0.55 6.71
C SER A 461 15.36 -1.05 7.37
N ARG A 462 15.04 -0.54 8.56
CA ARG A 462 13.86 -0.90 9.33
C ARG A 462 13.14 0.34 9.83
N THR A 463 11.85 0.19 10.06
CA THR A 463 11.00 1.23 10.68
C THR A 463 9.88 0.61 11.50
N GLY A 464 9.26 1.42 12.36
CA GLY A 464 8.11 1.05 13.17
C GLY A 464 8.34 -0.25 13.92
N VAL A 465 7.51 -1.25 13.63
CA VAL A 465 7.54 -2.58 14.26
C VAL A 465 8.45 -3.56 13.51
N ASP A 466 9.68 -3.13 13.21
CA ASP A 466 10.69 -3.91 12.47
C ASP A 466 10.27 -4.27 11.03
N VAL A 467 9.52 -3.36 10.39
CA VAL A 467 9.17 -3.44 8.97
C VAL A 467 10.39 -3.11 8.14
N THR A 468 10.76 -3.99 7.22
CA THR A 468 11.94 -3.78 6.36
C THR A 468 11.59 -2.83 5.22
N ILE A 469 12.46 -1.84 4.96
CA ILE A 469 12.28 -0.80 3.95
C ILE A 469 13.56 -0.62 3.10
N PRO A 470 13.45 -0.22 1.83
CA PRO A 470 14.62 0.04 0.99
C PRO A 470 15.27 1.38 1.33
N THR A 471 16.60 1.46 1.18
CA THR A 471 17.35 2.73 1.27
C THR A 471 17.72 3.29 -0.10
N ARG A 472 18.13 4.55 -0.13
CA ARG A 472 18.63 5.23 -1.34
C ARG A 472 19.80 6.16 -0.94
N ASN A 473 20.99 5.59 -0.77
CA ASN A 473 22.19 6.34 -0.36
C ASN A 473 23.03 6.81 -1.57
N MET A 474 22.40 6.91 -2.74
CA MET A 474 23.05 7.35 -3.97
C MET A 474 22.15 8.30 -4.76
N ASP A 475 22.78 9.17 -5.56
CA ASP A 475 22.08 10.07 -6.46
C ASP A 475 21.44 9.26 -7.60
N ILE A 476 20.11 9.23 -7.65
CA ILE A 476 19.33 8.63 -8.72
C ILE A 476 18.64 9.75 -9.49
N LYS A 477 18.84 9.78 -10.81
CA LYS A 477 18.11 10.68 -11.69
C LYS A 477 16.65 10.25 -11.79
N ASP A 478 15.74 11.15 -11.43
CA ASP A 478 14.29 10.94 -11.36
C ASP A 478 13.49 11.85 -12.31
N TYR A 479 14.17 12.49 -13.26
CA TYR A 479 13.57 13.34 -14.28
C TYR A 479 13.95 12.91 -15.70
N LEU A 480 13.18 13.36 -16.68
CA LEU A 480 13.45 13.24 -18.12
C LEU A 480 13.43 14.63 -18.74
N PHE A 481 14.45 14.97 -19.52
CA PHE A 481 14.48 16.20 -20.29
C PHE A 481 14.03 15.95 -21.73
N ILE A 482 12.91 16.57 -22.10
CA ILE A 482 12.28 16.46 -23.41
C ILE A 482 13.05 17.34 -24.42
N LYS A 483 13.49 16.71 -25.51
CA LYS A 483 14.26 17.35 -26.58
C LYS A 483 13.31 17.94 -27.62
N ASN A 484 13.52 19.21 -27.97
CA ASN A 484 12.90 19.91 -29.10
C ASN A 484 11.36 20.04 -29.09
N LEU A 485 10.68 19.55 -28.07
CA LEU A 485 9.23 19.64 -27.86
C LEU A 485 8.96 20.19 -26.46
N THR A 486 7.77 20.73 -26.25
CA THR A 486 7.22 20.93 -24.90
C THR A 486 6.81 19.60 -24.27
N VAL A 487 6.69 19.56 -22.94
CA VAL A 487 6.18 18.37 -22.23
C VAL A 487 4.78 17.97 -22.74
N ASP A 488 3.87 18.93 -22.94
CA ASP A 488 2.50 18.65 -23.39
C ASP A 488 2.45 18.13 -24.84
N GLU A 489 3.28 18.65 -25.74
CA GLU A 489 3.41 18.12 -27.10
C GLU A 489 3.97 16.70 -27.10
N TRP A 490 4.97 16.43 -26.24
CA TRP A 490 5.55 15.10 -26.11
C TRP A 490 4.54 14.09 -25.56
N LEU A 491 3.78 14.45 -24.53
CA LEU A 491 2.73 13.61 -23.95
C LEU A 491 1.54 13.39 -24.90
N SER A 492 1.14 14.42 -25.67
CA SER A 492 0.11 14.28 -26.71
C SER A 492 0.52 13.27 -27.78
N GLY A 493 1.82 13.14 -28.05
CA GLY A 493 2.42 12.17 -28.95
C GLY A 493 2.92 10.88 -28.29
N ILE A 494 2.51 10.56 -27.05
CA ILE A 494 3.16 9.52 -26.20
C ILE A 494 3.34 8.17 -26.90
N ARG A 495 2.41 7.76 -27.77
CA ARG A 495 2.49 6.50 -28.52
C ARG A 495 3.70 6.40 -29.46
N ASN A 496 4.25 7.54 -29.88
CA ASN A 496 5.46 7.64 -30.71
C ASN A 496 6.73 7.92 -29.88
N HIS A 497 6.56 8.27 -28.60
CA HIS A 497 7.65 8.71 -27.73
C HIS A 497 8.01 7.72 -26.63
N LEU A 498 7.09 6.85 -26.22
CA LEU A 498 7.36 5.67 -25.41
C LEU A 498 6.97 4.44 -26.23
N VAL A 499 7.93 3.91 -26.97
CA VAL A 499 7.70 2.95 -28.05
C VAL A 499 8.03 1.54 -27.59
N GLN A 500 7.10 0.61 -27.82
CA GLN A 500 7.32 -0.80 -27.54
C GLN A 500 8.43 -1.38 -28.43
N LYS A 501 9.43 -2.03 -27.83
CA LYS A 501 10.40 -2.84 -28.54
C LYS A 501 9.71 -4.06 -29.16
N ARG A 502 10.01 -4.34 -30.42
CA ARG A 502 9.38 -5.40 -31.23
C ARG A 502 9.34 -6.75 -30.47
N ALA A 503 8.16 -7.34 -30.39
CA ALA A 503 7.91 -8.64 -29.77
C ALA A 503 8.33 -8.77 -28.30
N SER A 504 8.31 -7.66 -27.55
CA SER A 504 8.59 -7.66 -26.10
C SER A 504 7.66 -6.72 -25.35
N LEU A 505 7.55 -6.88 -24.03
CA LEU A 505 6.87 -5.92 -23.13
C LEU A 505 7.88 -4.91 -22.56
N GLU A 506 8.81 -4.46 -23.39
CA GLU A 506 9.77 -3.42 -23.07
C GLU A 506 9.47 -2.18 -23.91
N PHE A 507 9.60 -1.00 -23.31
CA PHE A 507 9.33 0.28 -23.95
C PHE A 507 10.55 1.20 -23.79
N VAL A 508 10.89 1.93 -24.84
CA VAL A 508 12.02 2.87 -24.85
C VAL A 508 11.53 4.27 -25.16
N LEU A 509 12.25 5.24 -24.60
CA LEU A 509 12.01 6.66 -24.84
C LEU A 509 12.56 7.07 -26.21
N ASN A 510 11.89 8.03 -26.83
CA ASN A 510 12.37 8.82 -27.95
C ASN A 510 12.18 10.32 -27.64
N ASN A 511 13.09 11.15 -28.16
CA ASN A 511 13.10 12.60 -27.99
C ASN A 511 13.28 13.04 -26.53
N THR A 512 14.12 12.34 -25.79
CA THR A 512 14.50 12.65 -24.40
C THR A 512 16.01 12.58 -24.22
N ASP A 513 16.55 13.14 -23.15
CA ASP A 513 17.96 12.96 -22.78
C ASP A 513 18.30 11.55 -22.30
N GLU A 514 17.31 10.67 -22.18
CA GLU A 514 17.41 9.27 -21.74
C GLU A 514 17.07 8.25 -22.83
N ASP A 515 17.02 8.71 -24.07
CA ASP A 515 16.88 7.86 -25.25
C ASP A 515 17.95 6.75 -25.19
N GLU A 516 17.55 5.52 -25.49
CA GLU A 516 18.40 4.31 -25.49
C GLU A 516 18.89 3.80 -24.11
N ARG A 517 18.85 4.60 -23.04
CA ARG A 517 19.27 4.15 -21.68
C ARG A 517 18.12 3.53 -20.89
N LEU A 518 17.04 4.28 -20.69
CA LEU A 518 15.94 3.82 -19.84
C LEU A 518 15.01 2.87 -20.61
N VAL A 519 14.76 1.71 -20.00
CA VAL A 519 13.84 0.69 -20.52
C VAL A 519 12.71 0.50 -19.53
N PHE A 520 11.50 0.79 -19.97
CA PHE A 520 10.28 0.63 -19.22
C PHE A 520 9.69 -0.76 -19.42
N LYS A 521 9.23 -1.39 -18.34
CA LYS A 521 8.60 -2.73 -18.35
C LYS A 521 7.39 -2.75 -17.41
N PRO A 522 6.44 -3.69 -17.56
CA PRO A 522 5.36 -3.87 -16.60
C PRO A 522 5.91 -3.98 -15.17
N HIS A 523 5.42 -3.12 -14.27
CA HIS A 523 6.01 -2.93 -12.96
C HIS A 523 6.00 -4.21 -12.10
N TYR A 524 4.96 -5.04 -12.22
CA TYR A 524 4.89 -6.33 -11.53
C TYR A 524 6.00 -7.31 -11.95
N LYS A 525 6.66 -7.11 -13.11
CA LYS A 525 7.80 -7.92 -13.55
C LYS A 525 9.14 -7.45 -12.96
N GLN A 526 9.23 -6.22 -12.46
CA GLN A 526 10.44 -5.71 -11.83
C GLN A 526 10.51 -6.12 -10.36
N HIS A 527 11.55 -6.86 -9.97
CA HIS A 527 11.71 -7.34 -8.59
C HIS A 527 13.16 -7.45 -8.08
N LYS A 528 14.16 -7.26 -8.94
CA LYS A 528 15.59 -7.41 -8.59
C LYS A 528 16.36 -6.09 -8.54
N GLU A 529 15.80 -5.04 -9.09
CA GLU A 529 16.49 -3.77 -9.33
C GLU A 529 15.73 -2.59 -8.71
N ARG A 530 16.43 -1.47 -8.57
CA ARG A 530 15.82 -0.17 -8.31
C ARG A 530 14.91 0.21 -9.47
N TYR A 531 13.83 0.92 -9.19
CA TYR A 531 12.86 1.30 -10.21
C TYR A 531 12.37 2.74 -10.08
N GLY A 532 11.85 3.28 -11.18
CA GLY A 532 11.09 4.53 -11.20
C GLY A 532 9.74 4.31 -11.89
N ILE A 533 8.64 4.65 -11.22
CA ILE A 533 7.28 4.69 -11.81
C ILE A 533 6.98 6.10 -12.33
N TYR A 534 7.22 7.11 -11.48
CA TYR A 534 7.00 8.51 -11.80
C TYR A 534 8.32 9.20 -12.13
N PHE A 535 8.35 9.94 -13.22
CA PHE A 535 9.47 10.81 -13.55
C PHE A 535 8.98 12.24 -13.70
N ASN A 536 9.79 13.19 -13.21
CA ASN A 536 9.56 14.60 -13.49
C ASN A 536 9.91 14.90 -14.95
N LEU A 537 8.98 15.43 -15.73
CA LEU A 537 9.23 15.78 -17.12
C LEU A 537 9.52 17.26 -17.25
N PHE A 538 10.62 17.57 -17.94
CA PHE A 538 11.09 18.94 -18.13
C PHE A 538 11.34 19.21 -19.62
N ASP A 539 11.06 20.42 -20.08
CA ASP A 539 11.52 20.93 -21.36
C ASP A 539 12.32 22.24 -21.17
N LYS A 540 12.93 22.72 -22.27
CA LYS A 540 13.78 23.91 -22.25
C LYS A 540 13.11 25.19 -21.73
N ASN A 541 11.79 25.27 -21.78
CA ASN A 541 10.99 26.42 -21.37
C ASN A 541 10.30 26.20 -20.01
N SER A 542 10.37 25.00 -19.42
CA SER A 542 9.67 24.69 -18.18
C SER A 542 10.23 25.50 -17.01
N LYS A 543 9.36 26.20 -16.27
CA LYS A 543 9.73 26.86 -15.01
C LYS A 543 10.27 25.86 -13.99
N SER A 544 9.67 24.69 -13.92
CA SER A 544 10.11 23.59 -13.04
C SER A 544 11.51 23.10 -13.36
N TYR A 545 11.92 23.15 -14.64
CA TYR A 545 13.31 22.85 -15.02
C TYR A 545 14.27 23.92 -14.50
N GLN A 546 13.88 25.20 -14.55
CA GLN A 546 14.69 26.28 -13.97
C GLN A 546 14.78 26.14 -12.45
N SER A 547 13.68 25.87 -11.75
CA SER A 547 13.71 25.61 -10.30
C SER A 547 14.53 24.37 -9.95
N TYR A 548 14.46 23.29 -10.74
CA TYR A 548 15.33 22.13 -10.59
C TYR A 548 16.82 22.49 -10.81
N LEU A 549 17.12 23.30 -11.83
CA LEU A 549 18.47 23.79 -12.07
C LEU A 549 18.95 24.71 -10.94
N GLU A 550 18.08 25.54 -10.37
CA GLU A 550 18.36 26.36 -9.20
C GLU A 550 18.64 25.50 -7.98
N GLU A 551 17.84 24.46 -7.69
CA GLU A 551 18.10 23.51 -6.61
C GLU A 551 19.42 22.77 -6.81
N LYS A 552 19.72 22.36 -8.04
CA LYS A 552 21.00 21.73 -8.40
C LYS A 552 22.16 22.71 -8.23
N GLU A 553 21.96 23.97 -8.57
CA GLU A 553 22.95 25.03 -8.37
C GLU A 553 23.13 25.34 -6.88
N ILE A 554 22.06 25.38 -6.09
CA ILE A 554 22.12 25.48 -4.61
C ILE A 554 22.91 24.30 -4.04
N LYS A 555 22.68 23.06 -4.53
CA LYS A 555 23.47 21.88 -4.13
C LYS A 555 24.94 22.04 -4.53
N ARG A 556 25.22 22.54 -5.74
CA ARG A 556 26.59 22.82 -6.22
C ARG A 556 27.28 23.89 -5.38
N GLU A 557 26.60 24.98 -5.08
CA GLU A 557 27.08 26.06 -4.21
C GLU A 557 27.35 25.53 -2.81
N LEU A 558 26.44 24.71 -2.26
CA LEU A 558 26.63 24.06 -0.97
C LEU A 558 27.87 23.17 -0.97
N ASP A 559 28.09 22.39 -2.02
CA ASP A 559 29.27 21.54 -2.17
C ASP A 559 30.56 22.38 -2.29
N LEU A 560 30.52 23.52 -2.99
CA LEU A 560 31.65 24.47 -3.06
C LEU A 560 31.94 25.16 -1.72
N MET A 561 30.90 25.42 -0.92
CA MET A 561 31.03 25.99 0.42
C MET A 561 31.44 24.94 1.47
N THR A 562 31.34 23.65 1.16
CA THR A 562 31.61 22.56 2.09
C THR A 562 33.11 22.48 2.39
N ILE A 563 33.45 22.74 3.65
CA ILE A 563 34.81 22.56 4.20
C ILE A 563 35.03 21.10 4.56
N ASP A 564 34.01 20.48 5.16
CA ASP A 564 34.06 19.09 5.61
C ASP A 564 32.67 18.45 5.56
N LEU A 565 32.64 17.15 5.28
CA LEU A 565 31.41 16.38 5.17
C LEU A 565 31.56 15.01 5.82
N LEU A 566 30.68 14.74 6.77
CA LEU A 566 30.62 13.48 7.48
C LEU A 566 29.27 12.80 7.26
N PRO A 567 29.20 11.72 6.48
CA PRO A 567 28.06 10.81 6.50
C PRO A 567 27.98 10.13 7.88
N VAL A 568 27.05 10.58 8.73
CA VAL A 568 26.92 10.08 10.11
C VAL A 568 26.38 8.65 10.12
N GLY A 569 26.84 7.86 11.09
CA GLY A 569 26.55 6.44 11.21
C GLY A 569 27.33 5.55 10.23
N ASN A 570 28.22 6.10 9.40
CA ASN A 570 29.13 5.32 8.56
C ASN A 570 30.49 5.14 9.25
N ASP A 571 30.77 3.92 9.70
CA ASP A 571 31.97 3.60 10.51
C ASP A 571 33.28 4.04 9.86
N GLN A 572 33.43 3.92 8.53
CA GLN A 572 34.69 4.29 7.87
C GLN A 572 34.92 5.81 7.90
N TYR A 573 33.88 6.60 7.62
CA TYR A 573 33.99 8.06 7.60
C TYR A 573 34.09 8.64 9.01
N GLU A 574 33.36 8.06 9.97
CA GLU A 574 33.42 8.54 11.34
C GLU A 574 34.74 8.24 12.04
N LEU A 575 35.39 7.11 11.72
CA LEU A 575 36.76 6.83 12.19
C LEU A 575 37.76 7.86 11.65
N GLN A 576 37.59 8.33 10.42
CA GLN A 576 38.42 9.41 9.85
C GLN A 576 38.20 10.74 10.57
N HIS A 577 37.04 10.93 11.18
CA HIS A 577 36.68 12.12 11.97
C HIS A 577 36.85 11.88 13.49
N GLU A 578 37.69 10.92 13.88
CA GLU A 578 38.04 10.62 15.28
C GLU A 578 36.83 10.51 16.23
N VAL A 579 35.75 9.82 15.81
CA VAL A 579 34.51 9.70 16.61
C VAL A 579 34.80 9.24 18.04
N LYS A 580 34.23 9.97 19.02
CA LYS A 580 34.25 9.64 20.45
C LYS A 580 32.84 9.79 21.01
N GLY A 581 32.51 9.10 22.09
CA GLY A 581 31.21 9.27 22.73
C GLY A 581 31.00 8.36 23.93
N GLU A 582 29.94 8.65 24.66
CA GLU A 582 29.44 7.85 25.78
C GLU A 582 27.94 7.60 25.57
N LYS A 583 27.49 6.36 25.81
CA LYS A 583 26.12 5.92 25.54
C LYS A 583 25.64 6.22 24.10
N THR A 584 26.56 6.19 23.14
CA THR A 584 26.29 6.44 21.71
C THR A 584 26.08 5.14 20.91
N PHE A 585 25.36 5.23 19.80
CA PHE A 585 25.11 4.12 18.87
C PHE A 585 25.03 4.61 17.42
N SER A 586 25.30 3.71 16.48
CA SER A 586 24.97 3.90 15.06
C SER A 586 23.72 3.09 14.75
N ASP A 587 22.83 3.60 13.92
CA ASP A 587 21.69 2.83 13.41
C ASP A 587 21.27 3.33 12.03
N THR A 588 20.33 2.65 11.39
CA THR A 588 19.64 3.17 10.20
C THR A 588 18.16 3.32 10.54
N TRP A 589 17.66 4.55 10.51
CA TRP A 589 16.30 4.89 10.92
C TRP A 589 15.64 5.80 9.89
N ASN A 590 14.37 5.54 9.56
CA ASN A 590 13.62 6.23 8.50
C ASN A 590 14.32 6.23 7.12
N GLY A 591 15.10 5.18 6.82
CA GLY A 591 15.86 5.08 5.57
C GLY A 591 17.15 5.91 5.52
N TYR A 592 17.55 6.53 6.63
CA TYR A 592 18.80 7.28 6.77
C TYR A 592 19.71 6.65 7.83
N LYS A 593 21.01 6.55 7.56
CA LYS A 593 22.00 6.24 8.60
C LYS A 593 22.02 7.37 9.63
N CYS A 594 22.14 7.04 10.91
CA CYS A 594 22.17 8.02 11.99
C CYS A 594 23.19 7.66 13.07
N ARG A 595 23.72 8.69 13.73
CA ARG A 595 24.49 8.56 14.98
C ARG A 595 23.64 9.14 16.10
N GLY A 596 23.45 8.35 17.17
CA GLY A 596 22.66 8.75 18.31
C GLY A 596 23.42 8.74 19.64
N ALA A 597 22.90 9.49 20.62
CA ALA A 597 23.28 9.42 22.02
C ALA A 597 22.02 9.19 22.88
N ASN A 598 22.01 8.11 23.66
CA ASN A 598 20.99 7.87 24.66
C ASN A 598 20.96 8.98 25.74
N PRO A 599 19.92 9.07 26.59
CA PRO A 599 19.88 10.02 27.69
C PRO A 599 21.18 10.09 28.49
N GLU A 600 21.62 11.33 28.78
CA GLU A 600 22.90 11.67 29.41
C GLU A 600 24.16 11.27 28.61
N GLY A 601 23.99 10.82 27.36
CA GLY A 601 25.07 10.46 26.46
C GLY A 601 25.56 11.64 25.61
N TYR A 602 26.66 11.41 24.91
CA TYR A 602 27.19 12.34 23.91
C TYR A 602 27.95 11.59 22.82
N PHE A 603 28.16 12.27 21.71
CA PHE A 603 29.19 11.89 20.73
C PHE A 603 29.86 13.14 20.18
N SER A 604 31.05 12.99 19.63
CA SER A 604 31.83 14.07 19.06
C SER A 604 32.65 13.63 17.88
N TYR A 605 32.91 14.56 16.98
CA TYR A 605 33.76 14.39 15.81
C TYR A 605 34.77 15.51 15.74
N LYS A 606 35.93 15.21 15.17
CA LYS A 606 36.91 16.20 14.76
C LYS A 606 36.61 16.59 13.32
N MET A 607 36.30 17.87 13.09
CA MET A 607 35.88 18.39 11.79
C MET A 607 36.79 19.53 11.36
N LYS A 608 37.09 19.60 10.07
CA LYS A 608 37.83 20.70 9.47
C LYS A 608 37.02 21.98 9.49
N VAL A 609 37.71 23.09 9.71
CA VAL A 609 37.14 24.44 9.71
C VAL A 609 38.00 25.38 8.88
N ASN A 610 37.40 26.44 8.38
CA ASN A 610 38.12 27.56 7.81
C ASN A 610 38.47 28.56 8.93
N SER A 611 39.76 28.70 9.20
CA SER A 611 40.29 29.66 10.20
C SER A 611 39.96 31.14 9.94
N LYS A 612 39.36 31.46 8.78
CA LYS A 612 38.93 32.80 8.36
C LYS A 612 37.45 32.78 7.97
N GLY A 613 36.69 33.77 8.46
CA GLY A 613 35.27 33.91 8.18
C GLY A 613 34.39 33.07 9.10
N ILE A 614 33.08 33.17 8.91
CA ILE A 614 32.08 32.47 9.71
C ILE A 614 31.87 31.08 9.12
N ASN A 615 32.07 30.06 9.93
CA ASN A 615 31.76 28.68 9.58
C ASN A 615 30.32 28.39 10.02
N GLU A 616 29.63 27.51 9.33
CA GLU A 616 28.27 27.09 9.67
C GLU A 616 28.22 25.57 9.71
N LEU A 617 27.84 25.05 10.88
CA LEU A 617 27.58 23.64 11.11
C LEU A 617 26.15 23.34 10.69
N ARG A 618 25.99 22.47 9.70
CA ARG A 618 24.69 22.03 9.20
C ARG A 618 24.46 20.59 9.58
N MET A 619 23.38 20.33 10.29
CA MET A 619 23.05 19.02 10.81
C MET A 619 21.63 18.63 10.42
N MET A 620 21.45 17.38 10.04
CA MET A 620 20.12 16.86 9.72
C MET A 620 19.50 16.23 10.97
N LEU A 621 18.41 16.82 11.42
CA LEU A 621 17.60 16.36 12.55
C LEU A 621 16.28 15.79 12.05
N ALA A 622 15.56 15.06 12.89
CA ALA A 622 14.22 14.58 12.59
C ALA A 622 13.18 15.27 13.47
N ARG A 623 12.06 15.67 12.86
CA ARG A 623 10.81 15.95 13.56
C ARG A 623 10.18 14.59 13.88
N GLU A 624 10.60 13.96 14.97
CA GLU A 624 10.06 12.67 15.41
C GLU A 624 9.80 12.65 16.91
N GLY A 625 8.72 11.97 17.33
CA GLY A 625 8.41 11.76 18.73
C GLY A 625 8.22 13.05 19.51
N HIS A 626 8.79 13.12 20.71
CA HIS A 626 8.76 14.33 21.54
C HIS A 626 9.95 15.25 21.22
N PRO A 627 9.79 16.58 21.34
CA PRO A 627 10.91 17.52 21.35
C PRO A 627 12.00 17.10 22.35
N LEU A 628 13.25 17.11 21.89
CA LEU A 628 14.44 16.71 22.67
C LEU A 628 15.40 17.88 22.80
N ASP A 629 15.78 18.19 24.03
CA ASP A 629 16.78 19.22 24.31
C ASP A 629 18.19 18.68 24.08
N TYR A 630 19.04 19.49 23.45
CA TYR A 630 20.42 19.16 23.15
C TYR A 630 21.34 20.37 23.31
N GLU A 631 22.63 20.08 23.47
CA GLU A 631 23.69 21.09 23.46
C GLU A 631 24.78 20.70 22.46
N ILE A 632 25.39 21.71 21.85
CA ILE A 632 26.52 21.54 20.95
C ILE A 632 27.71 22.33 21.50
N TYR A 633 28.89 21.72 21.48
CA TYR A 633 30.13 22.32 21.94
C TYR A 633 31.19 22.31 20.82
N VAL A 634 32.05 23.32 20.81
CA VAL A 634 33.26 23.41 19.97
C VAL A 634 34.46 23.47 20.90
N ASP A 635 35.33 22.45 20.87
CA ASP A 635 36.49 22.32 21.77
C ASP A 635 36.14 22.58 23.25
N ASP A 636 35.06 21.96 23.72
CA ASP A 636 34.49 22.07 25.08
C ASP A 636 33.89 23.44 25.46
N GLU A 637 33.85 24.42 24.55
CA GLU A 637 33.10 25.66 24.71
C GLU A 637 31.67 25.50 24.16
N LEU A 638 30.65 25.90 24.93
CA LEU A 638 29.24 25.76 24.53
C LEU A 638 28.96 26.67 23.33
N LEU A 639 28.56 26.07 22.21
CA LEU A 639 28.17 26.78 20.99
C LEU A 639 26.70 27.18 21.05
N THR A 640 25.82 26.22 21.32
CA THR A 640 24.37 26.46 21.39
C THR A 640 23.65 25.40 22.22
N SER A 641 22.46 25.76 22.70
CA SER A 641 21.46 24.86 23.25
C SER A 641 20.21 24.95 22.38
N GLY A 642 19.65 23.81 22.01
CA GLY A 642 18.49 23.73 21.13
C GLY A 642 17.50 22.66 21.56
N THR A 643 16.33 22.66 20.91
CA THR A 643 15.29 21.66 21.10
C THR A 643 14.80 21.19 19.73
N THR A 644 14.73 19.88 19.51
CA THR A 644 14.19 19.34 18.25
C THR A 644 12.70 19.62 18.11
N LEU A 645 12.19 19.73 16.88
CA LEU A 645 10.79 20.13 16.64
C LEU A 645 9.72 19.16 17.18
N GLY A 646 10.02 17.85 17.29
CA GLY A 646 9.07 16.81 17.69
C GLY A 646 7.85 16.65 16.77
N GLY A 647 7.28 15.46 16.69
CA GLY A 647 6.04 15.21 15.95
C GLY A 647 6.01 13.90 15.15
N TRP A 648 4.95 13.75 14.36
CA TRP A 648 4.70 12.63 13.45
C TRP A 648 3.92 13.15 12.22
N PRO A 649 4.11 12.61 11.00
CA PRO A 649 5.11 11.60 10.64
C PRO A 649 6.56 12.12 10.73
N PRO A 650 7.57 11.23 10.83
CA PRO A 650 8.96 11.63 10.90
C PRO A 650 9.38 12.37 9.63
N LYS A 651 9.91 13.59 9.78
CA LYS A 651 10.45 14.37 8.66
C LYS A 651 11.83 14.90 8.99
N ILE A 652 12.79 14.65 8.10
CA ILE A 652 14.15 15.19 8.23
C ILE A 652 14.12 16.69 7.89
N TYR A 653 14.79 17.50 8.70
CA TYR A 653 15.03 18.91 8.45
C TYR A 653 16.49 19.26 8.72
N GLU A 654 17.00 20.27 8.02
CA GLU A 654 18.35 20.80 8.25
C GLU A 654 18.28 21.90 9.32
N GLU A 655 19.11 21.77 10.35
CA GLU A 655 19.37 22.80 11.35
C GLU A 655 20.76 23.40 11.08
N LYS A 656 20.86 24.73 11.15
CA LYS A 656 22.09 25.47 10.85
C LYS A 656 22.55 26.26 12.06
N VAL A 657 23.80 26.06 12.46
CA VAL A 657 24.40 26.73 13.62
C VAL A 657 25.68 27.43 13.18
N ALA A 658 25.69 28.76 13.25
CA ALA A 658 26.88 29.55 12.97
C ALA A 658 27.92 29.36 14.08
N ILE A 659 29.17 29.10 13.69
CA ILE A 659 30.33 29.04 14.58
C ILE A 659 31.09 30.36 14.47
N GLY A 660 31.13 31.09 15.58
CA GLY A 660 31.79 32.39 15.66
C GLY A 660 33.28 32.29 15.41
N GLU A 661 33.86 33.33 14.77
CA GLU A 661 35.29 33.37 14.44
C GLU A 661 36.20 33.14 15.65
N ASN A 662 35.78 33.59 16.85
CA ASN A 662 36.51 33.41 18.10
C ASN A 662 36.78 31.94 18.45
N MET A 663 35.88 31.01 18.08
CA MET A 663 35.99 29.59 18.42
C MET A 663 36.92 28.82 17.46
N ILE A 664 37.18 29.35 16.27
CA ILE A 664 37.89 28.67 15.17
C ILE A 664 39.14 29.41 14.67
N LYS A 665 39.40 30.62 15.18
CA LYS A 665 40.52 31.45 14.74
C LYS A 665 41.86 30.72 14.86
N GLY A 666 42.56 30.61 13.73
CA GLY A 666 43.86 29.95 13.64
C GLY A 666 43.83 28.43 13.77
N LYS A 667 42.65 27.80 13.74
CA LYS A 667 42.48 26.35 13.77
C LYS A 667 42.15 25.82 12.38
N GLU A 668 42.67 24.64 12.05
CA GLU A 668 42.32 23.91 10.82
C GLU A 668 41.24 22.84 11.08
N GLU A 669 41.13 22.38 12.33
CA GLU A 669 40.15 21.41 12.80
C GLU A 669 39.69 21.78 14.21
N VAL A 670 38.44 21.43 14.55
CA VAL A 670 37.86 21.55 15.89
C VAL A 670 37.08 20.30 16.26
N THR A 671 36.92 20.05 17.55
CA THR A 671 36.04 18.98 18.04
C THR A 671 34.63 19.52 18.21
N ILE A 672 33.69 19.01 17.42
CA ILE A 672 32.25 19.26 17.58
C ILE A 672 31.65 18.15 18.42
N LYS A 673 31.01 18.50 19.54
CA LYS A 673 30.40 17.55 20.48
C LYS A 673 28.90 17.82 20.63
N PHE A 674 28.11 16.78 20.50
CA PHE A 674 26.65 16.78 20.64
C PHE A 674 26.27 16.06 21.92
N VAL A 675 25.56 16.75 22.81
CA VAL A 675 25.17 16.23 24.12
C VAL A 675 23.65 16.11 24.19
N ASN A 676 23.15 14.93 24.55
CA ASN A 676 21.74 14.73 24.80
C ASN A 676 21.38 15.24 26.20
N LYS A 677 20.53 16.27 26.28
CA LYS A 677 20.05 16.86 27.54
C LYS A 677 18.64 16.39 27.90
N SER A 678 18.04 15.53 27.07
CA SER A 678 16.74 14.91 27.33
C SER A 678 16.88 13.59 28.09
N ASP A 679 15.94 13.34 29.00
CA ASP A 679 15.75 12.07 29.69
C ASP A 679 14.78 11.11 28.96
N LYS A 680 14.14 11.58 27.89
CA LYS A 680 13.01 10.88 27.25
C LYS A 680 13.43 9.88 26.17
N ALA A 681 14.35 10.28 25.31
CA ALA A 681 14.72 9.52 24.13
C ALA A 681 16.14 9.86 23.65
N PRO A 682 16.73 9.06 22.76
CA PRO A 682 18.03 9.36 22.19
C PRO A 682 17.99 10.57 21.24
N LEU A 683 18.94 11.49 21.38
CA LEU A 683 19.25 12.50 20.36
C LEU A 683 19.91 11.79 19.17
N LYS A 684 19.50 12.11 17.94
CA LYS A 684 20.04 11.51 16.72
C LYS A 684 20.36 12.59 15.68
N LEU A 685 21.52 12.44 15.01
CA LEU A 685 21.84 13.13 13.76
C LEU A 685 21.70 12.14 12.61
N TYR A 686 21.09 12.57 11.52
CA TYR A 686 20.76 11.73 10.36
C TYR A 686 21.62 12.07 9.16
N GLY A 687 21.78 11.13 8.23
CA GLY A 687 22.34 11.35 6.90
C GLY A 687 23.75 11.94 6.93
N GLN A 688 23.86 13.27 6.88
CA GLN A 688 25.13 13.98 6.79
C GLN A 688 25.22 15.12 7.82
N LEU A 689 26.41 15.28 8.39
CA LEU A 689 26.85 16.45 9.14
C LEU A 689 27.86 17.21 8.27
N ARG A 690 27.63 18.50 8.06
CA ARG A 690 28.40 19.30 7.11
C ARG A 690 28.95 20.57 7.77
N MET A 691 30.23 20.84 7.57
CA MET A 691 30.84 22.13 7.88
C MET A 691 30.91 22.96 6.61
N THR A 692 30.38 24.18 6.64
CA THR A 692 30.37 25.08 5.48
C THR A 692 30.99 26.42 5.82
N ASN A 693 31.51 27.12 4.80
CA ASN A 693 31.97 28.50 4.93
C ASN A 693 30.89 29.45 4.37
N THR A 694 30.60 30.55 5.07
CA THR A 694 29.56 31.51 4.65
C THR A 694 30.08 32.64 3.75
N ASN A 695 31.31 32.55 3.24
CA ASN A 695 31.83 33.51 2.26
C ASN A 695 31.41 33.14 0.82
N THR A 696 30.24 33.62 0.42
CA THR A 696 30.00 34.17 -0.93
C THR A 696 29.48 35.58 -0.81
#